data_AF-A0A8I1GA75-F1
#
_entry.id   AF-A0A8I1GA75-F1
#
_cell.length_a   1.000
_cell.length_b   1.000
_cell.length_c   1.000
_cell.angle_alpha   90.00
_cell.angle_beta   90.00
_cell.angle_gamma   90.00
#
_symmetry.space_group_name_H-M   'P 1'
#
loop_
_entity.id
_entity.type
_entity.pdbx_description
1 polymer ?
#
loop_
_entity_poly.entity_id
_entity_poly.type
_entity_poly.pdbx_seq_one_letter_code
_entity_poly.pdbx_strand_id
1 'polypeptide(L)'
;MRTAVEDATHTSFFTFTSGATATVADAWFVHDKTNSYYNGDYTLDVDTLFLPTLRGFGTLPDLAIAESQDSTLKGLVSDFVSGFDPTTSFADAATLNSDIRDILYRWAGVDGVSSSSRGSYIDARELEFMEKFFSQSFIQRGPQSSDPYPGAAADLDVSWQHLFYTLKAQLLAQAGADIIYGGTISYNPSTGAFDGTKTLSQGAIDDLELAAPTTSTAERQSYWEQVAEYVNFTKGFTNLSSGETTMLNNAIVATDSAPSWDFIAFHSVPSWVGQVLVGGDGGTTLNGTSGDDIITGGTGSDHINGGGGNDVMHGGNGDDAISAGYDTSATIYGDAGNDTIYGAVYGDTIVYGGDGNDTITSYNGNDTLIGDAGNDVIYVGGGNDTIDAGSGGNFAYGGGGDDTYIYSGGNDVYSEYSGGGTDTVVLPSGIDSGDLTLERAVTASGVDLLITVGSLGNIEIASFFNSYDGTLLNSIETVTFSDSTTLSLSAFSSLLTRGTDGIDDIYGAYTSQNIDDTILGYAGNDTIHGYGGTDVIDGGSGNDHLYGGSEAWRSGATFAAIRDPMTAVDARVSGDNVTVEHIVALCEGGFGYELAMVVASAADLLEPLDQDLSSEAVTLQRQIKCGLSDAAALAFYEAGFSDRVVAKALGDAFGGVTDRSSVRRVCRRRREDVATVLADFPSYFETVAAELLAGTPLPRRKN
;
A
#
# COMPACT_ATOMS: atom_id res chain seq x y z
N MET A 1 18.89 -1.28 29.57
CA MET A 1 20.12 -1.63 30.34
C MET A 1 20.59 -3.05 29.97
N ARG A 2 21.71 -3.21 29.25
CA ARG A 2 22.42 -4.49 29.11
C ARG A 2 23.92 -4.24 29.30
N THR A 3 24.51 -4.80 30.35
CA THR A 3 25.96 -4.80 30.60
C THR A 3 26.53 -6.13 30.08
N ALA A 4 27.00 -6.13 28.83
CA ALA A 4 27.92 -7.17 28.37
C ALA A 4 29.33 -6.78 28.84
N VAL A 5 29.87 -7.54 29.78
CA VAL A 5 31.30 -7.52 30.14
C VAL A 5 31.99 -8.48 29.18
N GLU A 6 32.75 -7.96 28.21
CA GLU A 6 33.60 -8.79 27.36
C GLU A 6 34.98 -8.92 28.01
N ASP A 7 35.28 -10.10 28.57
CA ASP A 7 36.61 -10.43 29.06
C ASP A 7 37.42 -11.12 27.96
N ALA A 8 38.44 -10.43 27.43
CA ALA A 8 39.47 -11.06 26.59
C ALA A 8 40.67 -11.46 27.47
N THR A 9 41.15 -12.70 27.35
CA THR A 9 42.24 -13.22 28.20
C THR A 9 43.59 -13.27 27.46
N HIS A 10 44.67 -12.84 28.12
CA HIS A 10 46.05 -13.06 27.69
C HIS A 10 46.92 -13.39 28.91
N THR A 11 47.75 -14.43 28.84
CA THR A 11 48.66 -14.84 29.92
C THR A 11 50.12 -14.59 29.55
N SER A 12 50.87 -13.94 30.43
CA SER A 12 52.30 -13.64 30.28
C SER A 12 53.11 -14.07 31.50
N PHE A 13 54.39 -14.45 31.30
CA PHE A 13 55.33 -14.82 32.36
C PHE A 13 56.58 -13.93 32.32
N PHE A 14 57.19 -13.68 33.49
CA PHE A 14 58.54 -13.10 33.56
C PHE A 14 59.47 -13.95 34.44
N THR A 15 60.76 -13.89 34.14
CA THR A 15 61.80 -14.68 34.81
C THR A 15 62.74 -13.75 35.56
N PHE A 16 62.93 -13.98 36.86
CA PHE A 16 63.90 -13.27 37.67
C PHE A 16 65.34 -13.66 37.28
N THR A 17 66.31 -12.81 37.58
CA THR A 17 67.75 -13.11 37.39
C THR A 17 68.23 -14.34 38.16
N SER A 18 67.47 -14.80 39.17
CA SER A 18 67.69 -16.07 39.88
C SER A 18 67.22 -17.33 39.13
N GLY A 19 66.55 -17.17 37.98
CA GLY A 19 65.97 -18.26 37.19
C GLY A 19 64.57 -18.70 37.64
N ALA A 20 64.02 -18.10 38.72
CA ALA A 20 62.63 -18.32 39.10
C ALA A 20 61.69 -17.59 38.12
N THR A 21 60.55 -18.20 37.77
CA THR A 21 59.49 -17.56 36.98
C THR A 21 58.33 -17.14 37.88
N ALA A 22 57.65 -16.05 37.53
CA ALA A 22 56.38 -15.67 38.13
C ALA A 22 55.36 -15.32 37.04
N THR A 23 54.11 -15.60 37.33
CA THR A 23 52.96 -15.25 36.49
C THR A 23 52.61 -13.79 36.73
N VAL A 24 52.45 -13.01 35.66
CA VAL A 24 51.77 -11.71 35.79
C VAL A 24 50.29 -12.03 35.82
N ALA A 25 49.63 -11.81 36.96
CA ALA A 25 48.18 -11.71 36.99
C ALA A 25 47.82 -10.33 36.44
N ASP A 26 46.96 -10.28 35.44
CA ASP A 26 46.47 -9.02 34.90
C ASP A 26 45.74 -8.24 36.00
N ALA A 27 45.96 -6.93 36.07
CA ALA A 27 45.16 -6.06 36.92
C ALA A 27 43.89 -5.72 36.16
N TRP A 28 42.81 -6.44 36.45
CA TRP A 28 41.51 -6.15 35.85
C TRP A 28 41.02 -4.79 36.32
N PHE A 29 40.98 -3.81 35.41
CA PHE A 29 40.18 -2.62 35.63
C PHE A 29 38.73 -3.00 35.33
N VAL A 30 37.91 -3.11 36.36
CA VAL A 30 36.45 -3.14 36.19
C VAL A 30 36.06 -1.81 35.54
N HIS A 31 35.78 -1.83 34.25
CA HIS A 31 35.33 -0.65 33.52
C HIS A 31 33.82 -0.47 33.76
N ASP A 32 33.50 0.22 34.85
CA ASP A 32 32.16 0.73 35.08
C ASP A 32 31.94 1.97 34.20
N LYS A 33 31.07 1.86 33.19
CA LYS A 33 30.68 2.99 32.33
C LYS A 33 29.99 4.13 33.10
N THR A 34 29.67 3.93 34.38
CA THR A 34 29.09 4.93 35.29
C THR A 34 30.13 5.64 36.19
N ASN A 35 31.42 5.26 36.11
CA ASN A 35 32.46 5.92 36.90
C ASN A 35 32.90 7.26 36.28
N SER A 36 33.06 8.26 37.14
CA SER A 36 33.43 9.63 36.78
C SER A 36 34.85 9.73 36.21
N TYR A 37 35.02 10.57 35.19
CA TYR A 37 36.33 10.95 34.66
C TYR A 37 36.96 12.00 35.58
N TYR A 38 38.18 11.77 36.07
CA TYR A 38 38.91 12.79 36.83
C TYR A 38 39.24 13.98 35.92
N ASN A 39 38.54 15.10 36.12
CA ASN A 39 38.69 16.32 35.33
C ASN A 39 39.49 17.43 36.05
N GLY A 40 40.24 17.06 37.09
CA GLY A 40 41.03 17.97 37.90
C GLY A 40 40.45 18.24 39.30
N ASP A 41 41.25 18.89 40.13
CA ASP A 41 40.84 19.32 41.46
C ASP A 41 39.84 20.48 41.37
N TYR A 42 38.92 20.54 42.32
CA TYR A 42 37.98 21.64 42.47
C TYR A 42 37.90 22.10 43.93
N THR A 43 37.48 23.35 44.12
CA THR A 43 37.15 23.88 45.45
C THR A 43 35.66 23.62 45.69
N LEU A 44 35.34 22.79 46.67
CA LEU A 44 33.96 22.58 47.11
C LEU A 44 33.47 23.82 47.86
N ASP A 45 32.35 24.38 47.40
CA ASP A 45 31.59 25.34 48.19
C ASP A 45 30.74 24.55 49.19
N VAL A 46 30.97 24.76 50.49
CA VAL A 46 30.31 23.97 51.54
C VAL A 46 28.79 24.16 51.57
N ASP A 47 28.28 25.26 51.02
CA ASP A 47 26.84 25.51 50.94
C ASP A 47 26.14 24.54 49.99
N THR A 48 26.82 24.04 48.95
CA THR A 48 26.22 23.11 47.97
C THR A 48 25.95 21.74 48.55
N LEU A 49 26.55 21.40 49.70
CA LEU A 49 26.23 20.18 50.44
C LEU A 49 24.82 20.19 51.06
N PHE A 50 24.18 21.35 51.12
CA PHE A 50 22.81 21.52 51.64
C PHE A 50 21.79 21.80 50.52
N LEU A 51 22.22 21.82 49.27
CA LEU A 51 21.35 21.93 48.10
C LEU A 51 21.10 20.53 47.50
N PRO A 52 19.99 20.35 46.76
CA PRO A 52 19.76 19.15 45.98
C PRO A 52 20.96 18.81 45.09
N THR A 53 21.29 17.53 45.04
CA THR A 53 22.34 17.02 44.17
C THR A 53 21.79 15.99 43.20
N LEU A 54 22.39 15.92 42.02
CA LEU A 54 22.16 14.89 41.01
C LEU A 54 23.51 14.25 40.67
N ARG A 55 23.50 12.94 40.43
CA ARG A 55 24.68 12.25 39.92
C ARG A 55 24.94 12.66 38.48
N GLY A 56 26.16 13.08 38.19
CA GLY A 56 26.65 13.34 36.85
C GLY A 56 26.97 12.04 36.12
N PHE A 57 26.64 11.98 34.83
CA PHE A 57 26.99 10.89 33.92
C PHE A 57 27.74 11.44 32.71
N GLY A 58 28.49 10.56 32.05
CA GLY A 58 29.23 10.90 30.85
C GLY A 58 30.24 12.01 31.11
N THR A 59 30.00 13.18 30.53
CA THR A 59 30.86 14.37 30.69
C THR A 59 30.38 15.35 31.74
N LEU A 60 29.19 15.13 32.32
CA LEU A 60 28.62 16.00 33.34
C LEU A 60 29.20 15.64 34.71
N PRO A 61 29.73 16.61 35.47
CA PRO A 61 30.07 16.40 36.89
C PRO A 61 28.80 16.29 37.73
N ASP A 62 28.89 15.73 38.94
CA ASP A 62 27.80 15.79 39.91
C ASP A 62 27.35 17.25 40.13
N LEU A 63 26.03 17.45 40.33
CA LEU A 63 25.45 18.79 40.41
C LEU A 63 26.12 19.65 41.49
N ALA A 64 26.36 19.10 42.69
CA ALA A 64 27.04 19.82 43.78
C ALA A 64 28.46 20.31 43.41
N ILE A 65 29.16 19.58 42.53
CA ILE A 65 30.47 19.99 42.00
C ILE A 65 30.29 21.14 41.00
N ALA A 66 29.31 21.04 40.10
CA ALA A 66 29.00 22.09 39.13
C ALA A 66 28.58 23.40 39.83
N GLU A 67 27.70 23.33 40.84
CA GLU A 67 27.26 24.47 41.63
C GLU A 67 28.42 25.16 42.37
N SER A 68 29.40 24.39 42.84
CA SER A 68 30.59 24.95 43.50
C SER A 68 31.45 25.80 42.55
N GLN A 69 31.32 25.57 41.25
CA GLN A 69 32.07 26.25 40.20
C GLN A 69 31.24 27.31 39.47
N ASP A 70 29.91 27.29 39.63
CA ASP A 70 28.97 28.16 38.93
C ASP A 70 27.93 28.75 39.89
N SER A 71 28.16 30.01 40.28
CA SER A 71 27.26 30.74 41.18
C SER A 71 25.86 30.97 40.60
N THR A 72 25.71 30.99 39.26
CA THR A 72 24.40 31.12 38.61
C THR A 72 23.62 29.82 38.75
N LEU A 73 24.27 28.67 38.52
CA LEU A 73 23.66 27.35 38.75
C LEU A 73 23.26 27.15 40.21
N LYS A 74 24.15 27.48 41.15
CA LYS A 74 23.86 27.46 42.60
C LYS A 74 22.65 28.34 42.93
N GLY A 75 22.54 29.51 42.30
CA GLY A 75 21.40 30.41 42.45
C GLY A 75 20.09 29.77 42.00
N LEU A 76 20.06 29.17 40.80
CA LEU A 76 18.87 28.50 40.26
C LEU A 76 18.38 27.36 41.18
N VAL A 77 19.30 26.51 41.66
CA VAL A 77 18.95 25.40 42.56
C VAL A 77 18.47 25.92 43.92
N SER A 78 19.13 26.93 44.48
CA SER A 78 18.70 27.57 45.73
C SER A 78 17.31 28.20 45.60
N ASP A 79 17.05 28.91 44.51
CA ASP A 79 15.77 29.57 44.25
C ASP A 79 14.66 28.52 44.12
N PHE A 80 14.90 27.44 43.35
CA PHE A 80 13.98 26.31 43.21
C PHE A 80 13.59 25.69 44.56
N VAL A 81 14.57 25.34 45.40
CA VAL A 81 14.28 24.74 46.73
C VAL A 81 13.52 25.70 47.62
N SER A 82 13.87 26.99 47.59
CA SER A 82 13.22 27.99 48.43
C SER A 82 11.80 28.33 48.00
N GLY A 83 11.49 28.18 46.70
CA GLY A 83 10.20 28.47 46.11
C GLY A 83 9.27 27.25 45.98
N PHE A 84 9.80 26.04 46.12
CA PHE A 84 9.02 24.82 45.96
C PHE A 84 8.16 24.51 47.20
N ASP A 85 6.87 24.28 46.96
CA ASP A 85 5.90 23.80 47.94
C ASP A 85 5.03 22.73 47.24
N PRO A 86 5.08 21.46 47.66
CA PRO A 86 4.31 20.39 47.04
C PRO A 86 2.81 20.71 46.91
N THR A 87 2.24 21.48 47.82
CA THR A 87 0.80 21.79 47.80
C THR A 87 0.42 22.77 46.69
N THR A 88 1.32 23.68 46.31
CA THR A 88 0.99 24.76 45.36
C THR A 88 1.80 24.69 44.07
N SER A 89 3.03 24.16 44.09
CA SER A 89 3.91 24.10 42.92
C SER A 89 3.42 23.13 41.85
N PHE A 90 2.69 22.06 42.19
CA PHE A 90 2.10 21.17 41.18
C PHE A 90 0.97 21.84 40.38
N ALA A 91 0.40 22.95 40.85
CA ALA A 91 -0.66 23.67 40.15
C ALA A 91 -0.15 24.47 38.95
N ASP A 92 1.15 24.77 38.90
CA ASP A 92 1.80 25.44 37.77
C ASP A 92 2.91 24.54 37.20
N ALA A 93 2.47 23.47 36.52
CA ALA A 93 3.34 22.50 35.89
C ALA A 93 4.32 23.15 34.89
N ALA A 94 3.89 24.20 34.19
CA ALA A 94 4.70 24.88 33.19
C ALA A 94 5.88 25.60 33.82
N THR A 95 5.64 26.40 34.87
CA THR A 95 6.71 27.07 35.62
C THR A 95 7.61 26.05 36.30
N LEU A 96 7.04 25.02 36.95
CA LEU A 96 7.81 23.97 37.61
C LEU A 96 8.77 23.26 36.64
N ASN A 97 8.27 22.88 35.46
CA ASN A 97 9.10 22.23 34.44
C ASN A 97 10.13 23.19 33.85
N SER A 98 9.79 24.47 33.70
CA SER A 98 10.71 25.51 33.21
C SER A 98 11.89 25.71 34.17
N ASP A 99 11.63 25.86 35.47
CA ASP A 99 12.67 26.08 36.48
C ASP A 99 13.65 24.89 36.53
N ILE A 100 13.14 23.66 36.43
CA ILE A 100 13.97 22.46 36.38
C ILE A 100 14.77 22.40 35.08
N ARG A 101 14.18 22.74 33.93
CA ARG A 101 14.91 22.79 32.64
C ARG A 101 16.03 23.82 32.69
N ASP A 102 15.82 24.98 33.30
CA ASP A 102 16.87 25.99 33.45
C ASP A 102 18.05 25.48 34.31
N ILE A 103 17.78 24.75 35.40
CA ILE A 103 18.81 24.06 36.18
C ILE A 103 19.58 23.05 35.31
N LEU A 104 18.87 22.17 34.60
CA LEU A 104 19.49 21.11 33.80
C LEU A 104 20.31 21.67 32.63
N TYR A 105 19.79 22.67 31.91
CA TYR A 105 20.51 23.30 30.80
C TYR A 105 21.75 24.05 31.29
N ARG A 106 21.66 24.76 32.41
CA ARG A 106 22.82 25.43 33.00
C ARG A 106 23.85 24.42 33.51
N TRP A 107 23.40 23.32 34.12
CA TRP A 107 24.27 22.24 34.58
C TRP A 107 25.06 21.61 33.44
N ALA A 108 24.44 21.40 32.27
CA ALA A 108 25.12 20.90 31.08
C ALA A 108 25.90 21.97 30.29
N GLY A 109 25.70 23.25 30.61
CA GLY A 109 26.26 24.39 29.88
C GLY A 109 25.68 24.56 28.48
N VAL A 110 24.41 24.22 28.29
CA VAL A 110 23.65 24.33 27.03
C VAL A 110 22.58 25.42 27.08
N ASP A 111 22.46 26.15 28.19
CA ASP A 111 21.53 27.27 28.40
C ASP A 111 21.66 28.40 27.35
N GLY A 112 22.84 28.56 26.75
CA GLY A 112 23.10 29.49 25.66
C GLY A 112 22.87 28.96 24.24
N VAL A 113 22.51 27.68 24.08
CA VAL A 113 22.32 27.04 22.77
C VAL A 113 20.96 27.43 22.20
N SER A 114 20.92 27.78 20.91
CA SER A 114 19.66 28.07 20.22
C SER A 114 18.88 26.77 19.99
N SER A 115 17.61 26.74 20.38
CA SER A 115 16.76 25.54 20.30
C SER A 115 16.63 24.96 18.89
N SER A 116 16.81 25.75 17.84
CA SER A 116 16.72 25.30 16.44
C SER A 116 18.06 24.98 15.79
N SER A 117 19.17 25.00 16.54
CA SER A 117 20.52 24.84 15.98
C SER A 117 20.86 23.40 15.52
N ARG A 118 20.00 22.42 15.84
CA ARG A 118 20.13 21.00 15.46
C ARG A 118 18.96 20.50 14.63
N GLY A 119 18.34 21.40 13.85
CA GLY A 119 17.16 21.13 13.05
C GLY A 119 15.87 21.66 13.69
N SER A 120 14.74 21.34 13.07
CA SER A 120 13.41 21.83 13.48
C SER A 120 12.59 20.83 14.27
N TYR A 121 13.09 19.60 14.46
CA TYR A 121 12.31 18.48 14.99
C TYR A 121 12.59 18.16 16.46
N ILE A 122 13.65 18.73 17.05
CA ILE A 122 13.99 18.59 18.48
C ILE A 122 14.62 19.89 18.98
N ASP A 123 14.45 20.22 20.26
CA ASP A 123 15.20 21.33 20.87
C ASP A 123 16.67 20.93 21.02
N ALA A 124 17.56 21.68 20.37
CA ALA A 124 19.00 21.43 20.40
C ALA A 124 19.58 21.37 21.82
N ARG A 125 19.00 22.08 22.79
CA ARG A 125 19.44 22.06 24.19
C ARG A 125 19.20 20.69 24.83
N GLU A 126 18.07 20.07 24.52
CA GLU A 126 17.67 18.75 25.01
C GLU A 126 18.60 17.67 24.43
N LEU A 127 18.83 17.74 23.12
CA LEU A 127 19.76 16.84 22.43
C LEU A 127 21.19 16.99 22.97
N GLU A 128 21.71 18.21 23.06
CA GLU A 128 23.08 18.44 23.55
C GLU A 128 23.24 18.09 25.03
N PHE A 129 22.19 18.26 25.85
CA PHE A 129 22.19 17.75 27.22
C PHE A 129 22.37 16.23 27.23
N MET A 130 21.58 15.49 26.45
CA MET A 130 21.67 14.04 26.36
C MET A 130 23.05 13.60 25.85
N GLU A 131 23.60 14.26 24.83
CA GLU A 131 24.92 13.94 24.30
C GLU A 131 26.01 14.07 25.37
N LYS A 132 25.92 15.08 26.24
CA LYS A 132 26.82 15.27 27.38
C LYS A 132 26.59 14.25 28.50
N PHE A 133 25.32 13.98 28.82
CA PHE A 133 24.92 13.04 29.87
C PHE A 133 25.34 11.61 29.54
N PHE A 134 25.20 11.20 28.28
CA PHE A 134 25.60 9.86 27.82
C PHE A 134 27.03 9.81 27.27
N SER A 135 27.70 10.95 27.14
CA SER A 135 29.03 11.09 26.51
C SER A 135 29.08 10.50 25.09
N GLN A 136 28.00 10.69 24.32
CA GLN A 136 27.87 10.21 22.96
C GLN A 136 27.21 11.27 22.11
N SER A 137 27.89 11.73 21.05
CA SER A 137 27.25 12.59 20.05
C SER A 137 26.25 11.79 19.23
N PHE A 138 25.11 12.39 18.95
CA PHE A 138 24.14 11.84 18.03
C PHE A 138 24.67 11.88 16.60
N ILE A 139 24.60 10.74 15.91
CA ILE A 139 24.94 10.60 14.51
C ILE A 139 23.95 9.61 13.89
N GLN A 140 23.15 10.06 12.93
CA GLN A 140 22.25 9.16 12.20
C GLN A 140 22.98 8.46 11.03
N ARG A 141 22.69 7.16 10.83
CA ARG A 141 23.23 6.38 9.69
C ARG A 141 22.53 6.81 8.40
N GLY A 142 23.31 7.21 7.40
CA GLY A 142 22.83 7.82 6.16
C GLY A 142 23.82 8.89 5.69
N PRO A 143 23.39 10.04 5.13
CA PRO A 143 24.27 11.20 5.07
C PRO A 143 24.61 11.55 6.51
N GLN A 144 25.84 11.24 6.95
CA GLN A 144 26.30 11.40 8.33
C GLN A 144 25.95 12.82 8.82
N SER A 145 24.87 12.92 9.58
CA SER A 145 24.26 14.18 10.00
C SER A 145 24.19 14.17 11.52
N SER A 146 24.58 15.29 12.11
CA SER A 146 24.35 15.60 13.52
C SER A 146 22.90 16.04 13.78
N ASP A 147 22.14 16.35 12.75
CA ASP A 147 20.78 16.88 12.88
C ASP A 147 19.78 15.73 12.70
N PRO A 148 18.93 15.44 13.70
CA PRO A 148 17.96 14.35 13.62
C PRO A 148 16.87 14.63 12.58
N TYR A 149 16.58 13.62 11.76
CA TYR A 149 15.36 13.57 10.94
C TYR A 149 14.12 13.26 11.78
N PRO A 150 12.88 13.46 11.26
CA PRO A 150 11.65 13.34 12.05
C PRO A 150 11.54 12.08 12.90
N GLY A 151 11.82 10.90 12.33
CA GLY A 151 11.77 9.63 13.08
C GLY A 151 12.77 9.58 14.23
N ALA A 152 14.05 9.86 13.95
CA ALA A 152 15.08 9.88 14.99
C ALA A 152 14.84 10.97 16.05
N ALA A 153 14.25 12.11 15.66
CA ALA A 153 13.90 13.18 16.58
C ALA A 153 12.80 12.74 17.56
N ALA A 154 11.80 11.98 17.10
CA ALA A 154 10.75 11.44 17.96
C ALA A 154 11.36 10.51 19.03
N ASP A 155 12.22 9.57 18.65
CA ASP A 155 12.89 8.66 19.60
C ASP A 155 13.77 9.40 20.63
N LEU A 156 14.44 10.47 20.18
CA LEU A 156 15.27 11.31 21.04
C LEU A 156 14.43 12.16 22.00
N ASP A 157 13.29 12.69 21.55
CA ASP A 157 12.35 13.42 22.43
C ASP A 157 11.83 12.49 23.52
N VAL A 158 11.40 11.27 23.18
CA VAL A 158 11.03 10.23 24.16
C VAL A 158 12.15 10.00 25.19
N SER A 159 13.38 9.82 24.71
CA SER A 159 14.55 9.59 25.56
C SER A 159 14.85 10.79 26.48
N TRP A 160 14.72 12.02 25.96
CA TRP A 160 14.88 13.25 26.72
C TRP A 160 13.83 13.33 27.84
N GLN A 161 12.57 13.08 27.51
CA GLN A 161 11.49 13.19 28.48
C GLN A 161 11.67 12.17 29.61
N HIS A 162 12.04 10.92 29.32
CA HIS A 162 12.35 9.93 30.37
C HIS A 162 13.48 10.41 31.29
N LEU A 163 14.54 10.97 30.71
CA LEU A 163 15.66 11.51 31.48
C LEU A 163 15.22 12.72 32.32
N PHE A 164 14.50 13.66 31.72
CA PHE A 164 13.98 14.87 32.37
C PHE A 164 13.12 14.51 33.58
N TYR A 165 12.12 13.64 33.42
CA TYR A 165 11.21 13.27 34.50
C TYR A 165 11.89 12.48 35.63
N THR A 166 12.89 11.65 35.27
CA THR A 166 13.74 10.99 36.26
C THR A 166 14.51 12.00 37.11
N LEU A 167 15.19 12.97 36.48
CA LEU A 167 15.97 13.99 37.18
C LEU A 167 15.07 14.97 37.96
N LYS A 168 13.90 15.32 37.40
CA LYS A 168 12.85 16.10 38.07
C LYS A 168 12.41 15.43 39.37
N ALA A 169 12.05 14.14 39.35
CA ALA A 169 11.66 13.43 40.57
C ALA A 169 12.78 13.40 41.62
N GLN A 170 14.04 13.28 41.19
CA GLN A 170 15.20 13.31 42.08
C GLN A 170 15.39 14.68 42.74
N LEU A 171 15.19 15.77 42.00
CA LEU A 171 15.23 17.13 42.55
C LEU A 171 14.04 17.40 43.48
N LEU A 172 12.83 17.03 43.08
CA LEU A 172 11.60 17.23 43.87
C LEU A 172 11.68 16.52 45.23
N ALA A 173 12.18 15.29 45.27
CA ALA A 173 12.35 14.55 46.53
C ALA A 173 13.34 15.21 47.50
N GLN A 174 14.26 16.02 46.99
CA GLN A 174 15.22 16.78 47.79
C GLN A 174 14.72 18.20 48.11
N ALA A 175 13.74 18.72 47.35
CA ALA A 175 13.16 20.05 47.54
C ALA A 175 11.96 20.07 48.50
N GLY A 176 11.41 18.91 48.88
CA GLY A 176 10.35 18.79 49.89
C GLY A 176 9.15 17.94 49.48
N ALA A 177 9.15 17.35 48.28
CA ALA A 177 8.08 16.47 47.83
C ALA A 177 8.09 15.11 48.55
N ASP A 178 9.12 14.82 49.35
CA ASP A 178 9.17 13.66 50.24
C ASP A 178 8.03 13.66 51.28
N ILE A 179 7.46 14.84 51.60
CA ILE A 179 6.33 14.99 52.53
C ILE A 179 5.07 14.20 52.13
N ILE A 180 4.92 13.90 50.82
CA ILE A 180 3.81 13.10 50.30
C ILE A 180 3.84 11.68 50.88
N TYR A 181 5.00 11.23 51.36
CA TYR A 181 5.17 9.94 52.01
C TYR A 181 5.06 10.06 53.53
N GLY A 182 4.46 9.05 54.16
CA GLY A 182 4.36 8.92 55.62
C GLY A 182 5.69 8.57 56.30
N GLY A 183 6.75 8.36 55.53
CA GLY A 183 8.12 8.21 56.01
C GLY A 183 9.09 8.98 55.11
N THR A 184 10.35 9.10 55.53
CA THR A 184 11.35 9.80 54.73
C THR A 184 11.73 8.96 53.52
N ILE A 185 11.58 9.55 52.33
CA ILE A 185 12.25 9.09 51.12
C ILE A 185 13.48 9.96 50.89
N SER A 186 14.56 9.39 50.36
CA SER A 186 15.76 10.15 50.04
C SER A 186 16.36 9.68 48.73
N TYR A 187 16.74 10.63 47.88
CA TYR A 187 17.56 10.33 46.71
C TYR A 187 18.97 9.92 47.14
N ASN A 188 19.45 8.80 46.60
CA ASN A 188 20.80 8.32 46.81
C ASN A 188 21.65 8.61 45.57
N PRO A 189 22.55 9.61 45.62
CA PRO A 189 23.36 9.99 44.46
C PRO A 189 24.37 8.90 44.06
N SER A 190 24.69 7.95 44.94
CA SER A 190 25.61 6.85 44.59
C SER A 190 24.94 5.78 43.74
N THR A 191 23.64 5.55 43.93
CA THR A 191 22.89 4.50 43.21
C THR A 191 21.94 5.06 42.16
N GLY A 192 21.60 6.36 42.24
CA GLY A 192 20.55 6.97 41.42
C GLY A 192 19.13 6.58 41.86
N ALA A 193 18.97 5.85 42.96
CA ALA A 193 17.69 5.33 43.41
C ALA A 193 17.08 6.17 44.55
N PHE A 194 15.78 5.97 44.80
CA PHE A 194 15.11 6.47 46.00
C PHE A 194 15.11 5.41 47.10
N ASP A 195 15.76 5.71 48.21
CA ASP A 195 15.78 4.91 49.43
C ASP A 195 14.63 5.33 50.39
N GLY A 196 14.35 4.50 51.40
CA GLY A 196 13.40 4.82 52.47
C GLY A 196 11.99 4.22 52.31
N THR A 197 11.05 4.66 53.16
CA THR A 197 9.68 4.12 53.22
C THR A 197 8.76 4.90 52.29
N LYS A 198 8.33 4.27 51.19
CA LYS A 198 7.48 4.86 50.17
C LYS A 198 5.99 4.58 50.41
N THR A 199 5.50 4.80 51.62
CA THR A 199 4.05 4.71 51.91
C THR A 199 3.47 6.11 51.84
N LEU A 200 2.37 6.33 51.11
CA LEU A 200 1.74 7.65 51.00
C LEU A 200 1.13 8.12 52.35
N SER A 201 1.21 9.42 52.62
CA SER A 201 0.69 10.06 53.83
C SER A 201 -0.71 10.60 53.59
N GLN A 202 -1.71 10.14 54.35
CA GLN A 202 -3.08 10.68 54.27
C GLN A 202 -3.12 12.19 54.48
N GLY A 203 -2.43 12.71 55.49
CA GLY A 203 -2.45 14.15 55.76
C GLY A 203 -1.86 14.97 54.61
N ALA A 204 -0.81 14.48 53.95
CA ALA A 204 -0.24 15.18 52.79
C ALA A 204 -1.15 15.12 51.56
N ILE A 205 -1.85 13.99 51.36
CA ILE A 205 -2.85 13.87 50.30
C ILE A 205 -4.06 14.78 50.58
N ASP A 206 -4.49 14.90 51.84
CA ASP A 206 -5.57 15.83 52.23
C ASP A 206 -5.15 17.30 51.98
N ASP A 207 -3.89 17.64 52.25
CA ASP A 207 -3.36 18.99 51.96
C ASP A 207 -3.30 19.27 50.45
N LEU A 208 -2.91 18.27 49.64
CA LEU A 208 -2.93 18.34 48.18
C LEU A 208 -4.36 18.47 47.63
N GLU A 209 -5.34 17.77 48.22
CA GLU A 209 -6.76 17.90 47.89
C GLU A 209 -7.25 19.33 48.10
N LEU A 210 -6.90 19.91 49.26
CA LEU A 210 -7.29 21.28 49.60
C LEU A 210 -6.66 22.33 48.68
N ALA A 211 -5.45 22.07 48.20
CA ALA A 211 -4.70 22.99 47.35
C ALA A 211 -5.01 22.84 45.84
N ALA A 212 -5.73 21.80 45.44
CA ALA A 212 -6.08 21.55 44.04
C ALA A 212 -6.81 22.77 43.41
N PRO A 213 -6.48 23.15 42.15
CA PRO A 213 -7.08 24.30 41.49
C PRO A 213 -8.61 24.25 41.45
N THR A 214 -9.28 25.38 41.66
CA THR A 214 -10.76 25.44 41.58
C THR A 214 -11.27 26.03 40.26
N THR A 215 -10.35 26.46 39.39
CA THR A 215 -10.58 27.30 38.20
C THR A 215 -11.14 26.53 37.01
N SER A 216 -10.68 25.29 36.75
CA SER A 216 -11.21 24.42 35.69
C SER A 216 -10.92 22.93 35.93
N THR A 217 -11.69 22.03 35.30
CA THR A 217 -11.44 20.59 35.32
C THR A 217 -10.09 20.24 34.68
N ALA A 218 -9.70 20.91 33.60
CA ALA A 218 -8.41 20.66 32.93
C ALA A 218 -7.20 21.03 33.82
N GLU A 219 -7.27 22.15 34.56
CA GLU A 219 -6.21 22.52 35.49
C GLU A 219 -6.14 21.58 36.71
N ARG A 220 -7.28 21.09 37.21
CA ARG A 220 -7.29 20.06 38.26
C ARG A 220 -6.71 18.74 37.78
N GLN A 221 -7.08 18.33 36.58
CA GLN A 221 -6.54 17.13 35.97
C GLN A 221 -5.01 17.24 35.85
N SER A 222 -4.51 18.33 35.25
CA SER A 222 -3.07 18.56 35.12
C SER A 222 -2.37 18.60 36.49
N TYR A 223 -2.97 19.21 37.51
CA TYR A 223 -2.45 19.20 38.88
C TYR A 223 -2.28 17.78 39.43
N TRP A 224 -3.32 16.94 39.32
CA TRP A 224 -3.27 15.56 39.81
C TRP A 224 -2.36 14.67 38.98
N GLU A 225 -2.22 14.93 37.67
CA GLU A 225 -1.24 14.27 36.81
C GLU A 225 0.19 14.54 37.29
N GLN A 226 0.52 15.77 37.70
CA GLN A 226 1.86 16.09 38.23
C GLN A 226 2.16 15.36 39.55
N VAL A 227 1.15 15.23 40.43
CA VAL A 227 1.27 14.45 41.67
C VAL A 227 1.48 12.97 41.34
N ALA A 228 0.68 12.42 40.43
CA ALA A 228 0.76 11.03 40.02
C ALA A 228 2.09 10.70 39.31
N GLU A 229 2.59 11.58 38.45
CA GLU A 229 3.90 11.48 37.82
C GLU A 229 5.01 11.36 38.88
N TYR A 230 5.02 12.25 39.88
CA TYR A 230 6.01 12.18 40.95
C TYR A 230 5.91 10.85 41.74
N VAL A 231 4.70 10.37 42.02
CA VAL A 231 4.47 9.07 42.66
C VAL A 231 4.99 7.92 41.79
N ASN A 232 4.81 8.00 40.47
CA ASN A 232 5.28 6.97 39.54
C ASN A 232 6.81 6.88 39.53
N PHE A 233 7.51 8.00 39.36
CA PHE A 233 8.97 7.99 39.27
C PHE A 233 9.69 7.66 40.58
N THR A 234 9.04 7.87 41.72
CA THR A 234 9.63 7.56 43.03
C THR A 234 9.25 6.18 43.55
N LYS A 235 7.99 5.76 43.39
CA LYS A 235 7.44 4.49 43.92
C LYS A 235 7.02 3.51 42.84
N GLY A 236 6.48 3.98 41.72
CA GLY A 236 5.87 3.17 40.67
C GLY A 236 4.44 2.77 41.01
N PHE A 237 3.52 2.90 40.04
CA PHE A 237 2.10 2.60 40.27
C PHE A 237 1.82 1.16 40.66
N THR A 238 2.57 0.19 40.11
CA THR A 238 2.44 -1.24 40.44
C THR A 238 2.79 -1.57 41.88
N ASN A 239 3.49 -0.67 42.59
CA ASN A 239 3.86 -0.83 44.00
C ASN A 239 2.89 -0.12 44.96
N LEU A 240 1.83 0.52 44.46
CA LEU A 240 0.79 1.11 45.31
C LEU A 240 -0.09 0.02 45.92
N SER A 241 -0.33 0.12 47.22
CA SER A 241 -1.33 -0.73 47.88
C SER A 241 -2.75 -0.30 47.52
N SER A 242 -3.73 -1.21 47.63
CA SER A 242 -5.14 -0.88 47.39
C SER A 242 -5.66 0.24 48.30
N GLY A 243 -5.09 0.41 49.50
CA GLY A 243 -5.43 1.52 50.39
C GLY A 243 -4.93 2.87 49.86
N GLU A 244 -3.75 2.89 49.25
CA GLU A 244 -3.15 4.10 48.67
C GLU A 244 -3.84 4.52 47.37
N THR A 245 -4.19 3.57 46.50
CA THR A 245 -5.00 3.86 45.32
C THR A 245 -6.38 4.39 45.70
N THR A 246 -7.02 3.82 46.72
CA THR A 246 -8.29 4.32 47.26
C THR A 246 -8.16 5.75 47.81
N MET A 247 -7.08 6.03 48.54
CA MET A 247 -6.81 7.34 49.10
C MET A 247 -6.63 8.41 48.02
N LEU A 248 -5.82 8.13 47.00
CA LEU A 248 -5.62 9.00 45.85
C LEU A 248 -6.93 9.22 45.08
N ASN A 249 -7.67 8.15 44.82
CA ASN A 249 -8.95 8.23 44.12
C ASN A 249 -9.96 9.11 44.88
N ASN A 250 -10.05 8.96 46.20
CA ASN A 250 -10.97 9.76 47.01
C ASN A 250 -10.62 11.25 46.97
N ALA A 251 -9.32 11.58 47.04
CA ALA A 251 -8.87 12.97 46.95
C ALA A 251 -9.17 13.58 45.58
N ILE A 252 -8.90 12.85 44.49
CA ILE A 252 -9.23 13.30 43.13
C ILE A 252 -10.74 13.54 42.99
N VAL A 253 -11.56 12.54 43.36
CA VAL A 253 -13.02 12.60 43.25
C VAL A 253 -13.64 13.70 44.13
N ALA A 254 -13.00 14.02 45.26
CA ALA A 254 -13.43 15.12 46.11
C ALA A 254 -13.21 16.49 45.45
N THR A 255 -12.17 16.65 44.63
CA THR A 255 -11.89 17.89 43.89
C THR A 255 -12.69 18.02 42.59
N ASP A 256 -12.96 16.92 41.90
CA ASP A 256 -13.84 16.85 40.73
C ASP A 256 -14.45 15.45 40.63
N SER A 257 -15.76 15.34 40.43
CA SER A 257 -16.45 14.04 40.33
C SER A 257 -15.97 13.16 39.17
N ALA A 258 -15.23 13.74 38.21
CA ALA A 258 -14.41 13.05 37.23
C ALA A 258 -13.18 13.95 36.95
N PRO A 259 -11.94 13.41 36.88
CA PRO A 259 -11.58 12.00 36.65
C PRO A 259 -11.42 11.11 37.91
N SER A 260 -11.19 9.80 37.70
CA SER A 260 -10.80 8.84 38.76
C SER A 260 -9.27 8.74 38.91
N TRP A 261 -8.79 8.03 39.93
CA TRP A 261 -7.36 7.67 40.02
C TRP A 261 -6.88 6.92 38.79
N ASP A 262 -7.63 5.94 38.29
CA ASP A 262 -7.21 5.14 37.14
C ASP A 262 -7.06 6.02 35.89
N PHE A 263 -7.96 6.98 35.69
CA PHE A 263 -7.82 7.96 34.62
C PHE A 263 -6.59 8.85 34.84
N ILE A 264 -6.38 9.41 36.04
CA ILE A 264 -5.23 10.27 36.31
C ILE A 264 -3.91 9.48 36.13
N ALA A 265 -3.82 8.28 36.69
CA ALA A 265 -2.65 7.42 36.57
C ALA A 265 -2.33 7.16 35.09
N PHE A 266 -3.36 6.84 34.29
CA PHE A 266 -3.26 6.66 32.83
C PHE A 266 -2.77 7.90 32.08
N HIS A 267 -3.25 9.10 32.44
CA HIS A 267 -2.84 10.35 31.75
C HIS A 267 -1.55 10.97 32.32
N SER A 268 -1.13 10.54 33.51
CA SER A 268 0.09 11.00 34.19
C SER A 268 1.34 10.22 33.81
N VAL A 269 1.19 9.05 33.17
CA VAL A 269 2.34 8.44 32.51
C VAL A 269 2.65 9.29 31.28
N PRO A 270 3.91 9.72 31.12
CA PRO A 270 4.28 10.46 29.93
C PRO A 270 3.92 9.65 28.68
N SER A 271 3.52 10.35 27.61
CA SER A 271 2.97 9.76 26.39
C SER A 271 3.91 8.82 25.62
N TRP A 272 5.04 8.41 26.18
CA TRP A 272 6.04 7.52 25.59
C TRP A 272 6.31 6.29 26.45
N VAL A 273 5.61 6.16 27.58
CA VAL A 273 5.58 4.92 28.36
C VAL A 273 4.44 4.08 27.80
N GLY A 274 4.80 2.91 27.28
CA GLY A 274 3.83 1.89 26.90
C GLY A 274 2.91 1.49 28.04
N GLN A 275 1.64 1.32 27.73
CA GLN A 275 0.56 1.09 28.68
C GLN A 275 -0.09 -0.29 28.48
N VAL A 276 -0.92 -0.66 29.45
CA VAL A 276 -1.85 -1.79 29.30
C VAL A 276 -3.26 -1.24 29.33
N LEU A 277 -3.90 -1.22 28.16
CA LEU A 277 -5.24 -0.72 27.92
C LEU A 277 -6.22 -1.89 27.78
N VAL A 278 -7.31 -1.86 28.52
CA VAL A 278 -8.35 -2.90 28.47
C VAL A 278 -9.71 -2.23 28.43
N GLY A 279 -10.44 -2.42 27.33
CA GLY A 279 -11.83 -2.04 27.17
C GLY A 279 -12.77 -3.01 27.87
N GLY A 280 -14.07 -2.74 27.77
CA GLY A 280 -15.10 -3.38 28.57
C GLY A 280 -16.17 -4.08 27.74
N ASP A 281 -17.38 -4.11 28.30
CA ASP A 281 -18.57 -4.54 27.54
C ASP A 281 -19.10 -3.38 26.69
N GLY A 282 -19.29 -3.64 25.39
CA GLY A 282 -19.75 -2.66 24.41
C GLY A 282 -18.61 -1.86 23.76
N GLY A 283 -18.93 -1.20 22.65
CA GLY A 283 -17.92 -0.50 21.84
C GLY A 283 -17.20 0.63 22.59
N THR A 284 -15.88 0.55 22.60
CA THR A 284 -14.93 1.37 23.34
C THR A 284 -13.96 2.06 22.37
N THR A 285 -13.47 3.25 22.70
CA THR A 285 -12.37 3.89 21.97
C THR A 285 -11.12 3.88 22.84
N LEU A 286 -10.07 3.20 22.39
CA LEU A 286 -8.80 3.03 23.07
C LEU A 286 -7.70 3.68 22.23
N ASN A 287 -6.94 4.59 22.83
CA ASN A 287 -5.78 5.21 22.19
C ASN A 287 -4.57 4.94 23.06
N GLY A 288 -3.60 4.22 22.50
CA GLY A 288 -2.28 4.07 23.07
C GLY A 288 -1.48 5.37 22.96
N THR A 289 -0.21 5.24 23.28
CA THR A 289 0.75 6.29 23.49
C THR A 289 1.74 6.32 22.34
N SER A 290 2.95 6.79 22.57
CA SER A 290 4.09 6.72 21.65
C SER A 290 5.16 5.72 22.14
N GLY A 291 4.84 4.89 23.14
CA GLY A 291 5.67 3.77 23.56
C GLY A 291 4.89 2.46 23.54
N ASP A 292 5.61 1.33 23.60
CA ASP A 292 5.07 -0.03 23.40
C ASP A 292 3.85 -0.41 24.28
N ASP A 293 2.65 -0.29 23.71
CA ASP A 293 1.37 -0.54 24.36
C ASP A 293 0.89 -2.00 24.21
N ILE A 294 0.08 -2.44 25.18
CA ILE A 294 -0.73 -3.66 25.09
C ILE A 294 -2.19 -3.23 25.19
N ILE A 295 -2.95 -3.37 24.12
CA ILE A 295 -4.33 -2.88 24.04
C ILE A 295 -5.28 -4.06 23.81
N THR A 296 -6.39 -4.11 24.54
CA THR A 296 -7.45 -5.12 24.38
C THR A 296 -8.80 -4.42 24.33
N GLY A 297 -9.57 -4.56 23.26
CA GLY A 297 -10.90 -3.95 23.09
C GLY A 297 -11.96 -4.56 24.00
N GLY A 298 -12.07 -5.89 24.00
CA GLY A 298 -12.97 -6.61 24.89
C GLY A 298 -14.18 -7.17 24.14
N THR A 299 -15.37 -6.66 24.39
CA THR A 299 -16.56 -7.07 23.63
C THR A 299 -17.31 -5.87 23.08
N GLY A 300 -17.98 -6.03 21.93
CA GLY A 300 -18.56 -4.93 21.18
C GLY A 300 -17.62 -4.44 20.09
N SER A 301 -18.09 -3.50 19.27
CA SER A 301 -17.27 -2.92 18.19
C SER A 301 -16.39 -1.80 18.73
N ASP A 302 -15.11 -2.07 18.86
CA ASP A 302 -14.09 -1.21 19.44
C ASP A 302 -13.33 -0.41 18.37
N HIS A 303 -12.81 0.75 18.77
CA HIS A 303 -11.92 1.59 17.97
C HIS A 303 -10.58 1.67 18.69
N ILE A 304 -9.57 0.99 18.16
CA ILE A 304 -8.24 0.89 18.75
C ILE A 304 -7.22 1.63 17.89
N ASN A 305 -6.45 2.52 18.52
CA ASN A 305 -5.30 3.17 17.90
C ASN A 305 -4.06 2.95 18.78
N GLY A 306 -3.07 2.23 18.30
CA GLY A 306 -1.80 1.97 19.00
C GLY A 306 -1.01 3.26 19.28
N GLY A 307 -0.91 4.11 18.26
CA GLY A 307 -0.25 5.40 18.37
C GLY A 307 1.14 5.31 17.79
N GLY A 308 2.16 5.19 18.62
CA GLY A 308 3.52 4.90 18.20
C GLY A 308 4.19 3.97 19.21
N GLY A 309 5.29 3.35 18.83
CA GLY A 309 5.96 2.34 19.64
C GLY A 309 5.98 1.01 18.90
N ASN A 310 6.07 -0.08 19.65
CA ASN A 310 5.77 -1.42 19.15
C ASN A 310 4.63 -2.04 19.93
N ASP A 311 3.44 -1.98 19.37
CA ASP A 311 2.23 -2.31 20.11
C ASP A 311 1.77 -3.76 19.89
N VAL A 312 1.07 -4.27 20.90
CA VAL A 312 0.30 -5.52 20.82
C VAL A 312 -1.17 -5.18 21.01
N MET A 313 -1.99 -5.38 19.98
CA MET A 313 -3.40 -5.00 19.99
C MET A 313 -4.30 -6.23 19.77
N HIS A 314 -5.36 -6.33 20.57
CA HIS A 314 -6.41 -7.34 20.48
C HIS A 314 -7.77 -6.63 20.33
N GLY A 315 -8.51 -6.88 19.26
CA GLY A 315 -9.88 -6.39 19.09
C GLY A 315 -10.81 -7.00 20.13
N GLY A 316 -10.93 -8.33 20.08
CA GLY A 316 -11.76 -9.11 21.00
C GLY A 316 -12.99 -9.64 20.29
N ASN A 317 -14.17 -9.55 20.90
CA ASN A 317 -15.41 -9.97 20.24
C ASN A 317 -16.17 -8.77 19.70
N GLY A 318 -16.42 -8.70 18.41
CA GLY A 318 -17.19 -7.63 17.77
C GLY A 318 -16.50 -7.22 16.48
N ASP A 319 -17.21 -6.44 15.65
CA ASP A 319 -16.59 -5.89 14.45
C ASP A 319 -15.73 -4.67 14.86
N ASP A 320 -14.41 -4.82 14.91
CA ASP A 320 -13.47 -3.85 15.47
C ASP A 320 -12.74 -3.04 14.39
N ALA A 321 -12.29 -1.84 14.75
CA ALA A 321 -11.47 -0.99 13.90
C ALA A 321 -10.13 -0.72 14.59
N ILE A 322 -9.06 -1.33 14.10
CA ILE A 322 -7.73 -1.33 14.73
C ILE A 322 -6.73 -0.63 13.82
N SER A 323 -5.92 0.26 14.39
CA SER A 323 -4.84 0.97 13.68
C SER A 323 -3.58 0.98 14.53
N ALA A 324 -2.47 0.41 14.03
CA ALA A 324 -1.17 0.52 14.70
C ALA A 324 -0.62 1.96 14.68
N GLY A 325 -1.02 2.78 13.71
CA GLY A 325 -0.52 4.15 13.62
C GLY A 325 0.92 4.20 13.12
N TYR A 326 1.79 4.92 13.84
CA TYR A 326 3.17 5.21 13.44
C TYR A 326 4.20 4.25 14.04
N ASP A 327 3.77 3.05 14.40
CA ASP A 327 4.62 2.01 14.97
C ASP A 327 5.83 1.66 14.09
N THR A 328 6.92 1.29 14.76
CA THR A 328 8.09 0.71 14.09
C THR A 328 7.95 -0.79 13.86
N SER A 329 7.03 -1.43 14.58
CA SER A 329 6.52 -2.78 14.34
C SER A 329 5.26 -2.97 15.17
N ALA A 330 4.25 -3.69 14.67
CA ALA A 330 3.03 -3.96 15.43
C ALA A 330 2.62 -5.43 15.35
N THR A 331 2.01 -5.94 16.42
CA THR A 331 1.31 -7.24 16.41
C THR A 331 -0.17 -7.00 16.68
N ILE A 332 -1.03 -7.39 15.73
CA ILE A 332 -2.46 -7.13 15.77
C ILE A 332 -3.23 -8.45 15.69
N TYR A 333 -4.22 -8.60 16.56
CA TYR A 333 -5.22 -9.66 16.53
C TYR A 333 -6.59 -8.99 16.38
N GLY A 334 -7.33 -9.24 15.30
CA GLY A 334 -8.74 -8.84 15.17
C GLY A 334 -9.61 -9.63 16.15
N ASP A 335 -9.29 -10.93 16.29
CA ASP A 335 -9.98 -11.91 17.13
C ASP A 335 -11.31 -12.37 16.52
N ALA A 336 -12.48 -11.93 16.97
CA ALA A 336 -13.76 -12.46 16.49
C ALA A 336 -14.72 -11.36 16.05
N GLY A 337 -15.07 -11.32 14.77
CA GLY A 337 -15.88 -10.28 14.16
C GLY A 337 -15.41 -9.98 12.74
N ASN A 338 -16.07 -9.06 12.06
CA ASN A 338 -15.58 -8.56 10.77
C ASN A 338 -14.75 -7.31 11.03
N ASP A 339 -13.44 -7.47 11.13
CA ASP A 339 -12.54 -6.43 11.60
C ASP A 339 -11.97 -5.60 10.45
N THR A 340 -11.69 -4.33 10.75
CA THR A 340 -10.96 -3.43 9.86
C THR A 340 -9.62 -3.09 10.50
N ILE A 341 -8.53 -3.61 9.93
CA ILE A 341 -7.19 -3.54 10.51
C ILE A 341 -6.28 -2.72 9.61
N TYR A 342 -5.62 -1.72 10.19
CA TYR A 342 -4.55 -0.94 9.57
C TYR A 342 -3.23 -1.21 10.29
N GLY A 343 -2.28 -1.80 9.56
CA GLY A 343 -0.92 -2.08 10.04
C GLY A 343 -0.08 -0.83 10.26
N ALA A 344 1.17 -1.03 10.68
CA ALA A 344 2.11 0.05 10.96
C ALA A 344 2.51 0.77 9.66
N VAL A 345 2.56 2.11 9.66
CA VAL A 345 2.82 2.88 8.44
C VAL A 345 4.28 2.76 7.94
N TYR A 346 5.22 2.58 8.86
CA TYR A 346 6.66 2.64 8.59
C TYR A 346 7.44 1.38 9.01
N GLY A 347 6.76 0.33 9.46
CA GLY A 347 7.37 -0.80 10.14
C GLY A 347 6.69 -2.13 9.83
N ASP A 348 7.39 -3.21 10.14
CA ASP A 348 6.92 -4.58 9.91
C ASP A 348 5.72 -4.91 10.82
N THR A 349 4.63 -5.37 10.24
CA THR A 349 3.38 -5.70 10.92
C THR A 349 3.12 -7.19 10.88
N ILE A 350 2.72 -7.76 12.02
CA ILE A 350 2.14 -9.11 12.09
C ILE A 350 0.65 -8.95 12.39
N VAL A 351 -0.22 -9.46 11.52
CA VAL A 351 -1.68 -9.41 11.69
C VAL A 351 -2.26 -10.82 11.68
N TYR A 352 -3.16 -11.06 12.61
CA TYR A 352 -4.11 -12.17 12.64
C TYR A 352 -5.51 -11.57 12.56
N GLY A 353 -6.24 -11.80 11.47
CA GLY A 353 -7.62 -11.33 11.27
C GLY A 353 -8.54 -11.99 12.29
N GLY A 354 -8.74 -13.30 12.14
CA GLY A 354 -9.42 -14.13 13.12
C GLY A 354 -10.70 -14.75 12.55
N ASP A 355 -11.76 -14.79 13.34
CA ASP A 355 -13.07 -15.31 12.92
C ASP A 355 -13.90 -14.18 12.28
N GLY A 356 -14.16 -14.22 10.97
CA GLY A 356 -15.06 -13.27 10.30
C GLY A 356 -14.53 -12.83 8.95
N ASN A 357 -15.19 -11.89 8.29
CA ASN A 357 -14.70 -11.36 7.01
C ASN A 357 -13.92 -10.08 7.27
N ASP A 358 -12.61 -10.18 7.31
CA ASP A 358 -11.74 -9.10 7.73
C ASP A 358 -11.26 -8.26 6.55
N THR A 359 -11.01 -6.99 6.81
CA THR A 359 -10.33 -6.08 5.89
C THR A 359 -9.01 -5.66 6.51
N ILE A 360 -7.91 -6.18 5.98
CA ILE A 360 -6.56 -5.94 6.47
C ILE A 360 -5.84 -5.05 5.46
N THR A 361 -5.28 -3.93 5.92
CA THR A 361 -4.42 -3.05 5.11
C THR A 361 -3.10 -2.85 5.82
N SER A 362 -2.00 -3.31 5.24
CA SER A 362 -0.66 -2.97 5.68
C SER A 362 -0.03 -1.90 4.76
N TYR A 363 1.14 -1.40 5.15
CA TYR A 363 1.82 -0.32 4.43
C TYR A 363 3.23 -0.77 4.00
N ASN A 364 4.26 0.01 4.31
CA ASN A 364 5.62 -0.39 3.99
C ASN A 364 6.19 -1.21 5.14
N GLY A 365 6.95 -2.26 4.83
CA GLY A 365 7.50 -3.18 5.82
C GLY A 365 7.55 -4.57 5.21
N ASN A 366 8.23 -5.52 5.86
CA ASN A 366 8.05 -6.94 5.54
C ASN A 366 6.99 -7.49 6.49
N ASP A 367 5.75 -7.47 6.04
CA ASP A 367 4.57 -7.79 6.81
C ASP A 367 4.26 -9.29 6.76
N THR A 368 3.59 -9.79 7.81
CA THR A 368 3.01 -11.13 7.86
C THR A 368 1.54 -11.00 8.18
N LEU A 369 0.68 -11.30 7.22
CA LEU A 369 -0.76 -11.10 7.32
C LEU A 369 -1.48 -12.44 7.20
N ILE A 370 -2.23 -12.78 8.23
CA ILE A 370 -2.98 -14.02 8.33
C ILE A 370 -4.46 -13.65 8.46
N GLY A 371 -5.28 -13.96 7.44
CA GLY A 371 -6.73 -13.68 7.45
C GLY A 371 -7.52 -14.60 8.38
N ASP A 372 -7.04 -15.83 8.57
CA ASP A 372 -7.71 -16.90 9.32
C ASP A 372 -9.04 -17.38 8.70
N ALA A 373 -10.21 -17.06 9.25
CA ALA A 373 -11.46 -17.72 8.89
C ALA A 373 -12.53 -16.75 8.38
N GLY A 374 -12.72 -16.71 7.06
CA GLY A 374 -13.82 -15.98 6.43
C GLY A 374 -13.47 -15.58 5.02
N ASN A 375 -14.18 -14.63 4.44
CA ASN A 375 -13.84 -14.09 3.12
C ASN A 375 -13.10 -12.76 3.33
N ASP A 376 -11.78 -12.85 3.45
CA ASP A 376 -10.94 -11.73 3.84
C ASP A 376 -10.49 -10.90 2.64
N VAL A 377 -10.25 -9.63 2.89
CA VAL A 377 -9.73 -8.67 1.92
C VAL A 377 -8.42 -8.08 2.46
N ILE A 378 -7.31 -8.47 1.84
CA ILE A 378 -5.97 -8.09 2.27
C ILE A 378 -5.34 -7.17 1.23
N TYR A 379 -4.97 -5.95 1.65
CA TYR A 379 -4.18 -5.01 0.86
C TYR A 379 -2.83 -4.82 1.52
N VAL A 380 -1.79 -5.18 0.80
CA VAL A 380 -0.40 -5.08 1.27
C VAL A 380 0.29 -3.95 0.50
N GLY A 381 1.22 -3.29 1.18
CA GLY A 381 1.91 -2.12 0.63
C GLY A 381 3.17 -2.50 -0.11
N GLY A 382 4.34 -2.34 0.52
CA GLY A 382 5.59 -2.71 -0.14
C GLY A 382 6.67 -3.15 0.83
N GLY A 383 7.58 -3.96 0.33
CA GLY A 383 8.43 -4.84 1.13
C GLY A 383 8.19 -6.27 0.70
N ASN A 384 8.87 -7.23 1.33
CA ASN A 384 8.72 -8.64 0.99
C ASN A 384 7.78 -9.30 1.98
N ASP A 385 6.54 -9.49 1.57
CA ASP A 385 5.44 -9.79 2.46
C ASP A 385 5.06 -11.28 2.45
N THR A 386 4.47 -11.75 3.56
CA THR A 386 3.92 -13.10 3.67
C THR A 386 2.42 -13.02 3.96
N ILE A 387 1.62 -13.60 3.07
CA ILE A 387 0.17 -13.48 3.08
C ILE A 387 -0.44 -14.88 3.15
N ASP A 388 -1.10 -15.21 4.26
CA ASP A 388 -1.98 -16.38 4.38
C ASP A 388 -3.41 -15.87 4.52
N ALA A 389 -4.15 -15.82 3.42
CA ALA A 389 -5.53 -15.33 3.46
C ALA A 389 -6.48 -16.30 4.19
N GLY A 390 -6.00 -17.45 4.65
CA GLY A 390 -6.79 -18.37 5.46
C GLY A 390 -7.86 -19.12 4.66
N SER A 391 -8.92 -19.55 5.33
CA SER A 391 -9.99 -20.34 4.73
C SER A 391 -11.15 -19.47 4.27
N GLY A 392 -11.61 -19.65 3.03
CA GLY A 392 -12.78 -18.95 2.51
C GLY A 392 -12.63 -18.61 1.04
N GLY A 393 -13.25 -17.54 0.59
CA GLY A 393 -13.04 -16.97 -0.74
C GLY A 393 -12.44 -15.59 -0.62
N ASN A 394 -11.11 -15.51 -0.63
CA ASN A 394 -10.38 -14.32 -0.22
C ASN A 394 -9.92 -13.46 -1.39
N PHE A 395 -9.61 -12.20 -1.11
CA PHE A 395 -8.88 -11.33 -2.02
C PHE A 395 -7.59 -10.87 -1.35
N ALA A 396 -6.45 -11.01 -2.03
CA ALA A 396 -5.17 -10.49 -1.55
C ALA A 396 -4.45 -9.70 -2.64
N TYR A 397 -3.91 -8.54 -2.27
CA TYR A 397 -3.09 -7.68 -3.09
C TYR A 397 -1.70 -7.52 -2.46
N GLY A 398 -0.65 -8.12 -3.02
CA GLY A 398 0.71 -8.16 -2.46
C GLY A 398 1.46 -6.83 -2.55
N GLY A 399 1.25 -6.11 -3.65
CA GLY A 399 1.81 -4.78 -3.77
C GLY A 399 3.23 -4.86 -4.28
N GLY A 400 4.19 -4.24 -3.60
CA GLY A 400 5.54 -4.06 -4.11
C GLY A 400 6.64 -4.75 -3.31
N GLY A 401 7.09 -5.91 -3.75
CA GLY A 401 8.36 -6.53 -3.35
C GLY A 401 8.37 -7.98 -3.82
N ASP A 402 9.18 -8.83 -3.19
CA ASP A 402 9.13 -10.27 -3.45
C ASP A 402 8.19 -10.94 -2.43
N ASP A 403 6.94 -11.17 -2.83
CA ASP A 403 5.85 -11.57 -1.93
C ASP A 403 5.55 -13.07 -1.94
N THR A 404 5.07 -13.59 -0.80
CA THR A 404 4.75 -15.01 -0.60
C THR A 404 3.30 -15.20 -0.17
N TYR A 405 2.50 -15.82 -1.03
CA TYR A 405 1.12 -16.22 -0.76
C TYR A 405 1.07 -17.66 -0.28
N ILE A 406 0.58 -17.91 0.92
CA ILE A 406 0.35 -19.25 1.46
C ILE A 406 -1.10 -19.64 1.16
N TYR A 407 -1.30 -20.63 0.30
CA TYR A 407 -2.63 -21.09 -0.05
C TYR A 407 -3.14 -22.13 0.96
N SER A 408 -4.23 -21.79 1.65
CA SER A 408 -4.85 -22.62 2.69
C SER A 408 -6.12 -23.36 2.22
N GLY A 409 -6.50 -23.20 0.95
CA GLY A 409 -7.72 -23.79 0.36
C GLY A 409 -8.87 -22.79 0.27
N GLY A 410 -9.84 -23.06 -0.60
CA GLY A 410 -10.92 -22.10 -0.92
C GLY A 410 -10.79 -21.49 -2.31
N ASN A 411 -11.54 -20.42 -2.58
CA ASN A 411 -11.55 -19.76 -3.89
C ASN A 411 -10.97 -18.35 -3.76
N ASP A 412 -9.66 -18.23 -3.88
CA ASP A 412 -8.95 -16.99 -3.64
C ASP A 412 -8.64 -16.24 -4.93
N VAL A 413 -8.57 -14.92 -4.84
CA VAL A 413 -8.11 -14.03 -5.90
C VAL A 413 -6.85 -13.30 -5.43
N TYR A 414 -5.74 -13.48 -6.13
CA TYR A 414 -4.48 -12.81 -5.84
C TYR A 414 -4.14 -11.82 -6.94
N SER A 415 -3.63 -10.65 -6.55
CA SER A 415 -3.31 -9.54 -7.45
C SER A 415 -2.00 -8.86 -7.04
N GLU A 416 -1.30 -8.27 -8.01
CA GLU A 416 0.01 -7.64 -7.76
C GLU A 416 0.18 -6.21 -8.27
N TYR A 417 1.18 -5.48 -7.75
CA TYR A 417 1.63 -4.21 -8.35
C TYR A 417 2.54 -4.47 -9.56
N SER A 418 2.35 -3.68 -10.63
CA SER A 418 3.22 -3.77 -11.81
C SER A 418 4.67 -3.42 -11.46
N GLY A 419 5.56 -4.42 -11.51
CA GLY A 419 6.97 -4.25 -11.20
C GLY A 419 7.34 -4.47 -9.73
N GLY A 420 6.48 -5.13 -8.94
CA GLY A 420 6.63 -5.39 -7.51
C GLY A 420 7.86 -6.22 -7.13
N GLY A 421 8.10 -7.34 -7.81
CA GLY A 421 9.27 -8.18 -7.54
C GLY A 421 9.15 -9.54 -8.21
N THR A 422 9.58 -10.59 -7.52
CA THR A 422 9.38 -12.00 -7.88
C THR A 422 8.55 -12.68 -6.81
N ASP A 423 7.32 -13.04 -7.14
CA ASP A 423 6.32 -13.48 -6.17
C ASP A 423 6.07 -14.98 -6.27
N THR A 424 5.61 -15.57 -5.16
CA THR A 424 5.35 -17.01 -5.10
C THR A 424 4.06 -17.37 -4.37
N VAL A 425 3.35 -18.37 -4.89
CA VAL A 425 2.32 -19.10 -4.16
C VAL A 425 2.91 -20.37 -3.59
N VAL A 426 2.74 -20.61 -2.30
CA VAL A 426 3.12 -21.83 -1.60
C VAL A 426 1.89 -22.71 -1.40
N LEU A 427 1.95 -23.93 -1.91
CA LEU A 427 0.87 -24.92 -1.78
C LEU A 427 1.05 -25.80 -0.54
N PRO A 428 -0.05 -26.28 0.07
CA PRO A 428 0.00 -27.09 1.28
C PRO A 428 0.56 -28.49 1.01
N SER A 429 0.92 -29.20 2.07
CA SER A 429 1.44 -30.56 1.96
C SER A 429 0.45 -31.52 1.30
N GLY A 430 0.95 -32.39 0.43
CA GLY A 430 0.14 -33.41 -0.25
C GLY A 430 -0.46 -32.98 -1.59
N ILE A 431 -0.16 -31.76 -2.04
CA ILE A 431 -0.42 -31.28 -3.41
C ILE A 431 0.88 -31.38 -4.22
N ASP A 432 0.78 -31.98 -5.40
CA ASP A 432 1.86 -32.00 -6.40
C ASP A 432 1.43 -31.38 -7.73
N SER A 433 2.35 -31.27 -8.69
CA SER A 433 2.07 -30.65 -9.98
C SER A 433 0.96 -31.32 -10.79
N GLY A 434 0.67 -32.60 -10.54
CA GLY A 434 -0.39 -33.35 -11.20
C GLY A 434 -1.78 -33.08 -10.62
N ASP A 435 -1.85 -32.45 -9.45
CA ASP A 435 -3.11 -32.01 -8.83
C ASP A 435 -3.57 -30.62 -9.32
N LEU A 436 -2.76 -29.95 -10.14
CA LEU A 436 -3.04 -28.62 -10.65
C LEU A 436 -3.64 -28.67 -12.06
N THR A 437 -4.76 -27.97 -12.24
CA THR A 437 -5.30 -27.64 -13.57
C THR A 437 -5.21 -26.13 -13.76
N LEU A 438 -4.64 -25.68 -14.88
CA LEU A 438 -4.43 -24.25 -15.17
C LEU A 438 -5.29 -23.85 -16.37
N GLU A 439 -6.13 -22.82 -16.21
CA GLU A 439 -7.09 -22.35 -17.21
C GLU A 439 -7.11 -20.81 -17.27
N ARG A 440 -7.61 -20.25 -18.38
CA ARG A 440 -7.78 -18.80 -18.54
C ARG A 440 -9.18 -18.43 -18.09
N ALA A 441 -9.29 -17.52 -17.14
CA ALA A 441 -10.56 -16.95 -16.72
C ALA A 441 -10.75 -15.59 -17.39
N VAL A 442 -11.72 -15.48 -18.30
CA VAL A 442 -12.06 -14.20 -18.94
C VAL A 442 -12.99 -13.41 -18.02
N THR A 443 -12.51 -12.27 -17.53
CA THR A 443 -13.28 -11.36 -16.67
C THR A 443 -13.60 -10.05 -17.40
N ALA A 444 -14.43 -9.21 -16.80
CA ALA A 444 -14.71 -7.89 -17.36
C ALA A 444 -13.48 -6.97 -17.39
N SER A 445 -12.49 -7.26 -16.55
CA SER A 445 -11.25 -6.51 -16.33
C SER A 445 -10.06 -6.99 -17.15
N GLY A 446 -10.14 -8.15 -17.80
CA GLY A 446 -9.06 -8.70 -18.60
C GLY A 446 -9.08 -10.22 -18.62
N VAL A 447 -7.91 -10.84 -18.68
CA VAL A 447 -7.80 -12.29 -18.60
C VAL A 447 -6.84 -12.71 -17.50
N ASP A 448 -7.38 -13.53 -16.62
CA ASP A 448 -6.77 -13.98 -15.37
C ASP A 448 -6.31 -15.45 -15.53
N LEU A 449 -5.41 -15.90 -14.65
CA LEU A 449 -4.99 -17.30 -14.58
C LEU A 449 -5.74 -18.00 -13.46
N LEU A 450 -6.57 -18.98 -13.80
CA LEU A 450 -7.25 -19.83 -12.83
C LEU A 450 -6.44 -21.11 -12.62
N ILE A 451 -6.03 -21.36 -11.38
CA ILE A 451 -5.35 -22.58 -10.95
C ILE A 451 -6.33 -23.36 -10.06
N THR A 452 -6.89 -24.45 -10.57
CA THR A 452 -7.65 -25.41 -9.77
C THR A 452 -6.67 -26.30 -9.01
N VAL A 453 -6.79 -26.37 -7.68
CA VAL A 453 -5.92 -27.14 -6.79
C VAL A 453 -6.66 -28.37 -6.27
N GLY A 454 -6.72 -29.43 -7.09
CA GLY A 454 -7.40 -30.68 -6.76
C GLY A 454 -8.83 -30.46 -6.23
N SER A 455 -9.08 -30.87 -4.99
CA SER A 455 -10.36 -30.62 -4.30
C SER A 455 -10.31 -29.49 -3.26
N LEU A 456 -9.18 -28.77 -3.15
CA LEU A 456 -9.02 -27.69 -2.18
C LEU A 456 -9.71 -26.40 -2.63
N GLY A 457 -9.84 -26.18 -3.93
CA GLY A 457 -10.50 -25.01 -4.50
C GLY A 457 -9.70 -24.41 -5.64
N ASN A 458 -9.78 -23.09 -5.81
CA ASN A 458 -9.19 -22.37 -6.92
C ASN A 458 -8.36 -21.17 -6.44
N ILE A 459 -7.31 -20.86 -7.19
CA ILE A 459 -6.53 -19.63 -7.07
C ILE A 459 -6.68 -18.89 -8.39
N GLU A 460 -7.26 -17.70 -8.36
CA GLU A 460 -7.36 -16.80 -9.50
C GLU A 460 -6.28 -15.73 -9.39
N ILE A 461 -5.30 -15.75 -10.30
CA ILE A 461 -4.27 -14.71 -10.37
C ILE A 461 -4.75 -13.65 -11.35
N ALA A 462 -5.17 -12.52 -10.78
CA ALA A 462 -5.77 -11.40 -11.52
C ALA A 462 -4.74 -10.75 -12.46
N SER A 463 -5.23 -10.34 -13.63
CA SER A 463 -4.47 -9.68 -14.69
C SER A 463 -3.25 -10.46 -15.21
N PHE A 464 -3.14 -11.76 -14.95
CA PHE A 464 -1.97 -12.57 -15.29
C PHE A 464 -1.59 -12.49 -16.79
N PHE A 465 -2.59 -12.44 -17.67
CA PHE A 465 -2.38 -12.36 -19.13
C PHE A 465 -2.54 -10.94 -19.68
N ASN A 466 -2.74 -9.94 -18.82
CA ASN A 466 -2.80 -8.54 -19.24
C ASN A 466 -1.39 -8.03 -19.55
N SER A 467 -1.24 -7.13 -20.52
CA SER A 467 0.05 -6.51 -20.84
C SER A 467 -0.04 -5.00 -20.93
N TYR A 468 1.09 -4.32 -20.76
CA TYR A 468 1.31 -2.92 -21.07
C TYR A 468 2.58 -2.75 -21.91
N ASP A 469 2.44 -2.21 -23.12
CA ASP A 469 3.56 -1.99 -24.07
C ASP A 469 4.32 -3.29 -24.41
N GLY A 470 3.59 -4.41 -24.50
CA GLY A 470 4.14 -5.73 -24.80
C GLY A 470 4.88 -6.41 -23.64
N THR A 471 4.89 -5.82 -22.45
CA THR A 471 5.35 -6.44 -21.21
C THR A 471 4.13 -6.95 -20.45
N LEU A 472 4.10 -8.23 -20.08
CA LEU A 472 3.05 -8.75 -19.20
C LEU A 472 3.03 -7.91 -17.92
N LEU A 473 1.83 -7.54 -17.47
CA LEU A 473 1.69 -6.93 -16.16
C LEU A 473 2.02 -8.02 -15.16
N ASN A 474 3.20 -7.88 -14.56
CA ASN A 474 3.76 -8.83 -13.60
C ASN A 474 2.69 -9.26 -12.60
N SER A 475 2.65 -10.57 -12.44
CA SER A 475 1.74 -11.38 -11.67
C SER A 475 2.59 -12.51 -11.12
N ILE A 476 2.10 -13.22 -10.10
CA ILE A 476 2.87 -14.23 -9.38
C ILE A 476 3.62 -15.20 -10.32
N GLU A 477 4.96 -15.23 -10.21
CA GLU A 477 5.81 -15.97 -11.15
C GLU A 477 5.92 -17.45 -10.83
N THR A 478 5.82 -17.85 -9.56
CA THR A 478 6.22 -19.18 -9.11
C THR A 478 5.19 -19.83 -8.18
N VAL A 479 4.85 -21.08 -8.45
CA VAL A 479 4.18 -21.95 -7.47
C VAL A 479 5.22 -22.85 -6.82
N THR A 480 5.31 -22.85 -5.49
CA THR A 480 6.22 -23.67 -4.69
C THR A 480 5.44 -24.78 -3.99
N PHE A 481 5.91 -26.02 -4.14
CA PHE A 481 5.32 -27.18 -3.47
C PHE A 481 6.00 -27.46 -2.13
N SER A 482 5.34 -28.25 -1.28
CA SER A 482 5.83 -28.60 0.07
C SER A 482 7.19 -29.33 0.10
N ASP A 483 7.65 -29.91 -1.02
CA ASP A 483 8.97 -30.53 -1.16
C ASP A 483 10.06 -29.57 -1.67
N SER A 484 9.74 -28.27 -1.74
CA SER A 484 10.57 -27.18 -2.28
C SER A 484 10.80 -27.24 -3.79
N THR A 485 10.12 -28.11 -4.54
CA THR A 485 10.09 -28.00 -5.99
C THR A 485 9.21 -26.83 -6.41
N THR A 486 9.48 -26.27 -7.59
CA THR A 486 8.82 -25.06 -8.09
C THR A 486 8.27 -25.26 -9.50
N LEU A 487 7.09 -24.72 -9.76
CA LEU A 487 6.49 -24.55 -11.07
C LEU A 487 6.56 -23.08 -11.49
N SER A 488 7.26 -22.79 -12.59
CA SER A 488 7.37 -21.45 -13.14
C SER A 488 6.13 -21.11 -13.95
N LEU A 489 5.29 -20.19 -13.49
CA LEU A 489 4.07 -19.74 -14.18
C LEU A 489 4.38 -18.90 -15.41
N SER A 490 5.52 -18.23 -15.47
CA SER A 490 5.99 -17.51 -16.68
C SER A 490 6.18 -18.42 -17.89
N ALA A 491 6.34 -19.74 -17.70
CA ALA A 491 6.37 -20.71 -18.80
C ALA A 491 4.97 -20.96 -19.41
N PHE A 492 3.91 -20.52 -18.73
CA PHE A 492 2.51 -20.72 -19.08
C PHE A 492 1.89 -19.51 -19.79
N SER A 493 2.66 -18.44 -20.02
CA SER A 493 2.20 -17.26 -20.79
C SER A 493 1.73 -17.61 -22.22
N SER A 494 2.13 -18.78 -22.75
CA SER A 494 1.71 -19.32 -24.05
C SER A 494 0.85 -20.58 -23.96
N LEU A 495 0.49 -21.07 -22.76
CA LEU A 495 -0.05 -22.42 -22.62
C LEU A 495 -1.49 -22.56 -23.13
N LEU A 496 -2.26 -21.46 -23.11
CA LEU A 496 -3.70 -21.47 -23.36
C LEU A 496 -4.10 -20.86 -24.70
N THR A 497 -3.12 -20.60 -25.56
CA THR A 497 -3.35 -20.50 -27.01
C THR A 497 -3.18 -21.89 -27.66
N ARG A 498 -3.29 -22.98 -26.90
CA ARG A 498 -3.12 -24.35 -27.39
C ARG A 498 -4.13 -25.27 -26.70
N GLY A 499 -5.07 -25.84 -27.47
CA GLY A 499 -6.06 -26.81 -27.04
C GLY A 499 -5.47 -28.21 -26.86
N THR A 500 -6.35 -29.22 -26.91
CA THR A 500 -6.07 -30.63 -26.69
C THR A 500 -6.60 -31.48 -27.85
N ASP A 501 -6.61 -32.81 -27.72
CA ASP A 501 -7.32 -33.67 -28.68
C ASP A 501 -8.84 -33.80 -28.34
N GLY A 502 -9.38 -32.93 -27.48
CA GLY A 502 -10.75 -32.89 -26.97
C GLY A 502 -11.61 -31.77 -27.56
N ILE A 503 -12.76 -31.44 -26.95
CA ILE A 503 -13.52 -30.23 -27.34
C ILE A 503 -13.05 -29.09 -26.44
N ASP A 504 -12.42 -28.08 -27.02
CA ASP A 504 -11.80 -26.98 -26.28
C ASP A 504 -12.50 -25.64 -26.53
N ASP A 505 -12.44 -24.74 -25.55
CA ASP A 505 -12.87 -23.33 -25.68
C ASP A 505 -11.67 -22.43 -25.37
N ILE A 506 -11.11 -21.82 -26.41
CA ILE A 506 -9.77 -21.22 -26.42
C ILE A 506 -9.88 -19.73 -26.69
N TYR A 507 -9.27 -18.92 -25.83
CA TYR A 507 -9.35 -17.47 -25.93
C TYR A 507 -7.94 -16.91 -26.17
N GLY A 508 -7.83 -15.89 -27.03
CA GLY A 508 -6.69 -14.99 -27.18
C GLY A 508 -6.82 -13.80 -26.23
N ALA A 509 -5.99 -12.79 -26.39
CA ALA A 509 -5.91 -11.64 -25.50
C ALA A 509 -7.01 -10.60 -25.80
N TYR A 510 -7.87 -10.35 -24.82
CA TYR A 510 -8.88 -9.28 -24.88
C TYR A 510 -8.29 -7.98 -24.31
N THR A 511 -7.41 -7.31 -25.06
CA THR A 511 -6.87 -6.02 -24.61
C THR A 511 -6.96 -4.95 -25.69
N SER A 512 -7.03 -3.69 -25.27
CA SER A 512 -6.95 -2.50 -26.14
C SER A 512 -5.58 -2.32 -26.82
N GLN A 513 -4.67 -3.29 -26.67
CA GLN A 513 -3.28 -3.23 -27.09
C GLN A 513 -2.93 -4.12 -28.28
N ASN A 514 -3.84 -5.01 -28.70
CA ASN A 514 -3.69 -5.83 -29.91
C ASN A 514 -2.51 -6.78 -29.86
N ILE A 515 -2.58 -7.73 -28.94
CA ILE A 515 -1.53 -8.74 -28.78
C ILE A 515 -1.73 -9.79 -29.86
N ASP A 516 -0.73 -9.97 -30.73
CA ASP A 516 -0.75 -11.02 -31.74
C ASP A 516 -0.61 -12.40 -31.07
N ASP A 517 -1.67 -13.20 -31.06
CA ASP A 517 -1.66 -14.56 -30.50
C ASP A 517 -1.33 -15.62 -31.56
N THR A 518 -0.83 -16.78 -31.13
CA THR A 518 -0.82 -18.01 -31.96
C THR A 518 -1.63 -19.08 -31.27
N ILE A 519 -2.86 -19.28 -31.75
CA ILE A 519 -3.87 -20.16 -31.18
C ILE A 519 -3.97 -21.47 -31.97
N LEU A 520 -3.86 -22.63 -31.32
CA LEU A 520 -3.89 -23.97 -31.92
C LEU A 520 -4.98 -24.82 -31.22
N GLY A 521 -6.04 -25.25 -31.88
CA GLY A 521 -7.09 -26.12 -31.29
C GLY A 521 -6.66 -27.57 -31.16
N TYR A 522 -5.94 -28.09 -32.16
CA TYR A 522 -5.63 -29.53 -32.32
C TYR A 522 -6.87 -30.36 -32.64
N ALA A 523 -7.08 -31.55 -32.08
CA ALA A 523 -8.20 -32.40 -32.51
C ALA A 523 -9.43 -32.10 -31.66
N GLY A 524 -10.62 -31.93 -32.24
CA GLY A 524 -11.71 -31.39 -31.44
C GLY A 524 -12.80 -30.75 -32.26
N ASN A 525 -13.91 -30.39 -31.63
CA ASN A 525 -14.85 -29.44 -32.22
C ASN A 525 -14.75 -28.18 -31.37
N ASP A 526 -13.75 -27.37 -31.63
CA ASP A 526 -13.29 -26.36 -30.69
C ASP A 526 -14.04 -25.05 -30.88
N THR A 527 -14.02 -24.18 -29.89
CA THR A 527 -14.43 -22.78 -29.99
C THR A 527 -13.20 -21.92 -29.72
N ILE A 528 -12.86 -21.00 -30.61
CA ILE A 528 -11.62 -20.22 -30.51
C ILE A 528 -11.90 -18.73 -30.71
N HIS A 529 -11.48 -17.88 -29.79
CA HIS A 529 -11.69 -16.43 -29.81
C HIS A 529 -10.36 -15.67 -29.81
N GLY A 530 -9.86 -15.19 -30.96
CA GLY A 530 -8.60 -14.43 -31.06
C GLY A 530 -8.59 -13.06 -30.37
N TYR A 531 -9.72 -12.34 -30.41
CA TYR A 531 -9.87 -11.01 -29.82
C TYR A 531 -8.96 -9.90 -30.40
N GLY A 532 -8.12 -9.25 -29.59
CA GLY A 532 -7.40 -8.04 -30.02
C GLY A 532 -5.99 -8.40 -30.42
N GLY A 533 -5.62 -8.19 -31.69
CA GLY A 533 -4.31 -8.58 -32.20
C GLY A 533 -4.33 -8.96 -33.67
N THR A 534 -3.17 -9.26 -34.23
CA THR A 534 -3.00 -10.00 -35.49
C THR A 534 -2.75 -11.48 -35.17
N ASP A 535 -3.84 -12.20 -34.92
CA ASP A 535 -3.75 -13.57 -34.43
C ASP A 535 -3.50 -14.58 -35.56
N VAL A 536 -2.80 -15.66 -35.22
CA VAL A 536 -2.66 -16.88 -36.02
C VAL A 536 -3.51 -17.94 -35.36
N ILE A 537 -4.65 -18.29 -35.96
CA ILE A 537 -5.58 -19.30 -35.42
C ILE A 537 -5.56 -20.56 -36.30
N ASP A 538 -5.18 -21.69 -35.73
CA ASP A 538 -5.24 -23.02 -36.30
C ASP A 538 -6.26 -23.83 -35.49
N GLY A 539 -7.43 -24.13 -36.05
CA GLY A 539 -8.44 -24.94 -35.34
C GLY A 539 -7.98 -26.38 -35.13
N GLY A 540 -7.08 -26.87 -36.00
CA GLY A 540 -6.72 -28.28 -36.04
C GLY A 540 -7.84 -29.14 -36.65
N SER A 541 -8.01 -30.39 -36.22
CA SER A 541 -8.93 -31.34 -36.83
C SER A 541 -10.27 -31.48 -36.10
N GLY A 542 -11.35 -31.12 -36.79
CA GLY A 542 -12.74 -31.38 -36.44
C GLY A 542 -13.60 -30.18 -36.78
N ASN A 543 -14.73 -29.95 -36.11
CA ASN A 543 -15.65 -28.85 -36.47
C ASN A 543 -15.48 -27.67 -35.51
N ASP A 544 -14.62 -26.73 -35.88
CA ASP A 544 -14.25 -25.62 -35.01
C ASP A 544 -15.02 -24.32 -35.29
N HIS A 545 -15.22 -23.53 -34.25
CA HIS A 545 -15.89 -22.23 -34.24
C HIS A 545 -14.86 -21.13 -33.95
N LEU A 546 -14.40 -20.41 -34.97
CA LEU A 546 -13.29 -19.45 -34.87
C LEU A 546 -13.77 -17.98 -34.94
N TYR A 547 -13.37 -17.15 -33.98
CA TYR A 547 -13.73 -15.74 -33.82
C TYR A 547 -12.47 -14.86 -33.75
N GLY A 548 -12.05 -14.22 -34.85
CA GLY A 548 -10.79 -13.46 -34.91
C GLY A 548 -10.76 -12.05 -34.26
N GLY A 549 -11.87 -11.56 -33.68
CA GLY A 549 -11.90 -10.28 -32.94
C GLY A 549 -11.77 -8.96 -33.75
N SER A 550 -11.57 -7.82 -33.05
CA SER A 550 -11.97 -6.46 -33.52
C SER A 550 -10.89 -5.57 -34.16
N GLU A 551 -9.68 -6.05 -34.42
CA GLU A 551 -8.55 -5.20 -34.84
C GLU A 551 -7.98 -5.46 -36.24
N ALA A 552 -8.73 -6.18 -37.09
CA ALA A 552 -8.43 -6.28 -38.53
C ALA A 552 -8.56 -4.95 -39.33
N TRP A 553 -8.65 -3.78 -38.68
CA TRP A 553 -9.07 -2.53 -39.33
C TRP A 553 -8.15 -1.30 -39.14
N ARG A 554 -6.82 -1.49 -39.10
CA ARG A 554 -5.86 -0.42 -39.41
C ARG A 554 -4.99 -0.80 -40.60
N SER A 555 -4.89 0.13 -41.56
CA SER A 555 -4.19 -0.03 -42.83
C SER A 555 -2.73 -0.46 -42.62
N GLY A 556 -2.46 -1.76 -42.80
CA GLY A 556 -1.12 -2.35 -42.66
C GLY A 556 -1.07 -3.71 -41.96
N ALA A 557 -2.12 -4.13 -41.25
CA ALA A 557 -2.16 -5.44 -40.60
C ALA A 557 -2.34 -6.57 -41.64
N THR A 558 -1.47 -7.56 -41.59
CA THR A 558 -1.60 -8.82 -42.32
C THR A 558 -2.82 -9.59 -41.79
N PHE A 559 -3.63 -10.17 -42.69
CA PHE A 559 -4.82 -10.95 -42.33
C PHE A 559 -4.49 -12.07 -41.32
N ALA A 560 -5.39 -12.29 -40.35
CA ALA A 560 -5.40 -13.50 -39.54
C ALA A 560 -5.36 -14.73 -40.45
N ALA A 561 -4.32 -15.55 -40.33
CA ALA A 561 -4.12 -16.72 -41.16
C ALA A 561 -4.88 -17.91 -40.57
N ILE A 562 -6.19 -17.99 -40.83
CA ILE A 562 -7.03 -19.11 -40.41
C ILE A 562 -6.66 -20.35 -41.25
N ARG A 563 -6.24 -21.44 -40.60
CA ARG A 563 -6.02 -22.75 -41.24
C ARG A 563 -6.83 -23.82 -40.53
N ASP A 564 -7.51 -24.65 -41.32
CA ASP A 564 -8.15 -25.90 -40.91
C ASP A 564 -7.71 -26.97 -41.95
N PRO A 565 -7.05 -28.06 -41.53
CA PRO A 565 -6.65 -29.14 -42.39
C PRO A 565 -7.61 -30.35 -42.36
N MET A 566 -8.75 -30.29 -43.07
CA MET A 566 -9.38 -31.50 -43.63
C MET A 566 -9.69 -31.39 -45.14
N THR A 567 -8.77 -31.95 -45.93
CA THR A 567 -8.90 -32.43 -47.33
C THR A 567 -9.82 -31.69 -48.32
N ALA A 568 -9.30 -30.69 -49.03
CA ALA A 568 -9.36 -30.56 -50.49
C ALA A 568 -8.66 -29.27 -50.96
N VAL A 569 -8.18 -29.30 -52.20
CA VAL A 569 -7.47 -28.21 -52.88
C VAL A 569 -8.33 -26.95 -53.03
N ASP A 570 -7.66 -25.80 -52.90
CA ASP A 570 -8.11 -24.44 -53.20
C ASP A 570 -8.94 -23.75 -52.11
N ALA A 571 -8.47 -22.57 -51.68
CA ALA A 571 -9.13 -21.75 -50.67
C ALA A 571 -10.52 -21.31 -51.15
N ARG A 572 -11.53 -22.07 -50.76
CA ARG A 572 -12.93 -21.71 -50.68
C ARG A 572 -13.46 -22.29 -49.38
N VAL A 573 -14.09 -21.46 -48.56
CA VAL A 573 -14.93 -21.95 -47.46
C VAL A 573 -16.01 -22.83 -48.09
N SER A 574 -15.89 -24.15 -47.94
CA SER A 574 -16.94 -25.11 -48.25
C SER A 574 -16.94 -26.22 -47.22
N GLY A 575 -17.97 -26.22 -46.38
CA GLY A 575 -18.36 -27.29 -45.49
C GLY A 575 -19.82 -27.07 -45.13
N ASP A 576 -20.61 -28.13 -45.14
CA ASP A 576 -21.98 -28.10 -44.63
C ASP A 576 -21.88 -27.84 -43.11
N ASN A 577 -22.23 -26.62 -42.67
CA ASN A 577 -22.21 -26.09 -41.29
C ASN A 577 -20.93 -25.42 -40.77
N VAL A 578 -20.32 -24.51 -41.54
CA VAL A 578 -19.51 -23.42 -40.95
C VAL A 578 -20.40 -22.21 -40.69
N THR A 579 -20.67 -21.87 -39.42
CA THR A 579 -21.29 -20.58 -39.06
C THR A 579 -20.21 -19.53 -38.83
N VAL A 580 -19.81 -18.81 -39.89
CA VAL A 580 -18.99 -17.60 -39.75
C VAL A 580 -19.92 -16.41 -39.49
N GLU A 581 -20.07 -16.02 -38.22
CA GLU A 581 -20.68 -14.73 -37.90
C GLU A 581 -19.65 -13.62 -38.10
N HIS A 582 -19.91 -12.75 -39.07
CA HIS A 582 -19.15 -11.55 -39.50
C HIS A 582 -17.99 -11.76 -40.49
N ILE A 583 -18.31 -11.96 -41.78
CA ILE A 583 -17.45 -11.51 -42.89
C ILE A 583 -18.06 -10.27 -43.52
N VAL A 584 -17.47 -9.09 -43.30
CA VAL A 584 -17.70 -7.90 -44.14
C VAL A 584 -16.56 -7.82 -45.14
N ALA A 585 -16.77 -8.36 -46.35
CA ALA A 585 -15.82 -8.24 -47.44
C ALA A 585 -15.96 -6.86 -48.10
N LEU A 586 -14.99 -5.96 -47.86
CA LEU A 586 -14.80 -4.76 -48.66
C LEU A 586 -13.65 -5.01 -49.66
N CYS A 587 -13.97 -5.06 -50.95
CA CYS A 587 -12.94 -5.10 -51.99
C CYS A 587 -12.30 -3.72 -52.14
N GLU A 588 -10.99 -3.62 -51.93
CA GLU A 588 -10.23 -2.40 -52.24
C GLU A 588 -10.15 -2.18 -53.75
N GLY A 589 -10.96 -1.24 -54.24
CA GLY A 589 -10.59 -0.39 -55.38
C GLY A 589 -10.09 0.93 -54.81
N GLY A 590 -8.90 1.37 -55.24
CA GLY A 590 -8.26 2.58 -54.69
C GLY A 590 -9.22 3.77 -54.58
N PHE A 591 -9.22 4.41 -53.41
CA PHE A 591 -9.98 5.60 -52.98
C PHE A 591 -11.27 5.38 -52.14
N GLY A 592 -11.10 4.98 -50.87
CA GLY A 592 -11.94 5.42 -49.74
C GLY A 592 -13.22 4.63 -49.40
N TYR A 593 -13.46 4.43 -48.10
CA TYR A 593 -14.48 3.55 -47.49
C TYR A 593 -15.95 4.01 -47.66
N GLU A 594 -16.86 3.09 -48.02
CA GLU A 594 -18.32 3.21 -47.82
C GLU A 594 -18.90 1.96 -47.12
N LEU A 595 -19.80 2.20 -46.15
CA LEU A 595 -20.45 1.23 -45.27
C LEU A 595 -21.57 0.46 -46.01
N ALA A 596 -21.58 -0.88 -45.97
CA ALA A 596 -22.69 -1.70 -46.47
C ALA A 596 -23.39 -2.47 -45.33
N MET A 597 -24.70 -2.58 -45.47
CA MET A 597 -25.73 -2.91 -44.48
C MET A 597 -26.08 -4.42 -44.48
N VAL A 598 -26.36 -4.97 -43.28
CA VAL A 598 -26.78 -6.36 -42.99
C VAL A 598 -28.18 -6.67 -43.54
N VAL A 599 -28.39 -7.87 -44.09
CA VAL A 599 -29.72 -8.53 -44.15
C VAL A 599 -29.55 -10.04 -43.94
N ALA A 600 -30.23 -10.59 -42.94
CA ALA A 600 -30.43 -12.02 -42.72
C ALA A 600 -31.81 -12.48 -43.23
N SER A 601 -31.91 -13.69 -43.79
CA SER A 601 -32.73 -14.78 -43.20
C SER A 601 -32.69 -16.05 -44.06
N ALA A 602 -32.69 -17.19 -43.36
CA ALA A 602 -32.70 -18.54 -43.89
C ALA A 602 -34.12 -18.96 -44.31
N ALA A 603 -34.29 -19.28 -45.60
CA ALA A 603 -35.29 -20.21 -46.13
C ALA A 603 -34.95 -20.44 -47.61
N ASP A 604 -35.16 -21.66 -48.10
CA ASP A 604 -34.96 -22.13 -49.48
C ASP A 604 -33.58 -22.71 -49.78
N LEU A 605 -33.39 -24.00 -49.46
CA LEU A 605 -32.69 -24.96 -50.32
C LEU A 605 -33.03 -26.40 -49.90
N LEU A 606 -34.12 -26.92 -50.47
CA LEU A 606 -34.31 -28.34 -50.76
C LEU A 606 -33.78 -28.59 -52.19
N GLU A 607 -32.88 -29.55 -52.32
CA GLU A 607 -32.39 -30.19 -53.56
C GLU A 607 -33.52 -30.74 -54.47
N PRO A 608 -33.33 -31.16 -55.77
CA PRO A 608 -32.17 -31.96 -56.25
C PRO A 608 -31.74 -31.91 -57.76
N LEU A 609 -30.59 -32.57 -58.01
CA LEU A 609 -30.15 -33.40 -59.17
C LEU A 609 -30.08 -32.88 -60.64
N ASP A 610 -28.84 -32.99 -61.18
CA ASP A 610 -28.40 -33.83 -62.33
C ASP A 610 -28.93 -33.57 -63.77
N GLN A 611 -28.03 -33.15 -64.70
CA GLN A 611 -27.79 -33.76 -66.04
C GLN A 611 -26.97 -32.86 -67.01
N ASP A 612 -26.14 -33.54 -67.81
CA ASP A 612 -25.39 -33.12 -69.01
C ASP A 612 -26.07 -32.06 -69.90
N LEU A 613 -25.28 -31.16 -70.50
CA LEU A 613 -25.13 -31.04 -71.96
C LEU A 613 -24.14 -29.93 -72.39
N SER A 614 -23.48 -30.26 -73.50
CA SER A 614 -22.40 -29.61 -74.23
C SER A 614 -22.74 -28.29 -74.93
N SER A 615 -21.69 -27.49 -75.16
CA SER A 615 -21.51 -26.43 -76.18
C SER A 615 -22.55 -25.29 -76.20
N GLU A 616 -22.07 -24.06 -75.99
CA GLU A 616 -22.80 -22.76 -76.00
C GLU A 616 -23.36 -22.25 -74.66
N ALA A 617 -22.51 -22.14 -73.64
CA ALA A 617 -22.73 -21.24 -72.50
C ALA A 617 -21.45 -20.43 -72.17
N VAL A 618 -20.86 -19.82 -73.20
CA VAL A 618 -19.95 -18.68 -73.03
C VAL A 618 -20.82 -17.44 -72.96
N THR A 619 -20.63 -16.61 -71.92
CA THR A 619 -21.23 -15.28 -71.72
C THR A 619 -22.57 -15.21 -70.95
N LEU A 620 -22.54 -15.47 -69.65
CA LEU A 620 -23.38 -14.72 -68.71
C LEU A 620 -22.59 -14.33 -67.45
N GLN A 621 -21.37 -13.86 -67.68
CA GLN A 621 -20.49 -13.30 -66.66
C GLN A 621 -20.18 -11.86 -67.06
N ARG A 622 -20.99 -10.91 -66.55
CA ARG A 622 -20.59 -9.57 -66.08
C ARG A 622 -21.79 -8.62 -65.95
N GLN A 623 -21.73 -7.84 -64.88
CA GLN A 623 -22.35 -6.54 -64.64
C GLN A 623 -23.81 -6.49 -64.14
N ILE A 624 -23.98 -6.46 -62.82
CA ILE A 624 -24.94 -5.59 -62.13
C ILE A 624 -24.35 -5.25 -60.73
N LYS A 625 -24.31 -4.03 -60.17
CA LYS A 625 -24.24 -2.63 -60.63
C LYS A 625 -24.04 -1.79 -59.36
N CYS A 626 -22.97 -1.02 -59.26
CA CYS A 626 -22.84 0.12 -58.33
C CYS A 626 -23.17 1.44 -59.06
N GLY A 627 -23.65 2.45 -58.33
CA GLY A 627 -23.41 3.89 -58.54
C GLY A 627 -23.82 4.56 -59.87
N LEU A 628 -25.03 5.12 -59.92
CA LEU A 628 -25.53 5.91 -61.07
C LEU A 628 -25.07 7.39 -61.11
N SER A 629 -24.20 7.85 -60.20
CA SER A 629 -23.57 9.20 -60.28
C SER A 629 -22.20 9.18 -60.95
N ASP A 630 -21.47 8.08 -60.86
CA ASP A 630 -20.05 8.05 -61.22
C ASP A 630 -19.82 7.58 -62.66
N ALA A 631 -20.73 6.79 -63.23
CA ALA A 631 -20.66 6.36 -64.63
C ALA A 631 -20.81 7.53 -65.63
N ALA A 632 -21.62 8.54 -65.31
CA ALA A 632 -21.77 9.72 -66.16
C ALA A 632 -20.51 10.61 -66.09
N ALA A 633 -19.98 10.84 -64.89
CA ALA A 633 -18.76 11.65 -64.70
C ALA A 633 -17.53 10.98 -65.35
N LEU A 634 -17.41 9.64 -65.24
CA LEU A 634 -16.31 8.88 -65.82
C LEU A 634 -16.36 8.87 -67.36
N ALA A 635 -17.53 8.73 -67.98
CA ALA A 635 -17.68 8.79 -69.45
C ALA A 635 -17.34 10.17 -70.03
N PHE A 636 -17.63 11.26 -69.31
CA PHE A 636 -17.23 12.62 -69.74
C PHE A 636 -15.73 12.88 -69.55
N TYR A 637 -15.11 12.28 -68.54
CA TYR A 637 -13.68 12.41 -68.26
C TYR A 637 -12.82 11.58 -69.21
N GLU A 638 -13.23 10.36 -69.55
CA GLU A 638 -12.56 9.49 -70.52
C GLU A 638 -12.63 10.05 -71.95
N ALA A 639 -13.60 10.92 -72.25
CA ALA A 639 -13.70 11.67 -73.51
C ALA A 639 -12.93 13.01 -73.51
N GLY A 640 -12.23 13.35 -72.42
CA GLY A 640 -11.32 14.50 -72.34
C GLY A 640 -11.96 15.87 -72.08
N PHE A 641 -13.19 15.93 -71.56
CA PHE A 641 -13.87 17.20 -71.25
C PHE A 641 -13.46 17.77 -69.88
N SER A 642 -13.37 19.10 -69.77
CA SER A 642 -13.05 19.77 -68.49
C SER A 642 -14.24 19.80 -67.52
N ASP A 643 -13.97 19.85 -66.22
CA ASP A 643 -14.97 19.93 -65.11
C ASP A 643 -16.13 20.90 -65.33
N ARG A 644 -15.88 22.06 -65.95
CA ARG A 644 -16.92 23.07 -66.23
C ARG A 644 -17.97 22.61 -67.23
N VAL A 645 -17.62 21.72 -68.15
CA VAL A 645 -18.53 21.19 -69.18
C VAL A 645 -19.43 20.11 -68.57
N VAL A 646 -18.86 19.27 -67.70
CA VAL A 646 -19.58 18.23 -66.96
C VAL A 646 -20.59 18.83 -65.99
N ALA A 647 -20.20 19.90 -65.28
CA ALA A 647 -21.08 20.62 -64.36
C ALA A 647 -22.25 21.32 -65.08
N LYS A 648 -22.03 21.85 -66.29
CA LYS A 648 -23.09 22.47 -67.10
C LYS A 648 -24.09 21.44 -67.62
N ALA A 649 -23.61 20.29 -68.12
CA ALA A 649 -24.46 19.21 -68.63
C ALA A 649 -25.37 18.60 -67.53
N LEU A 650 -24.83 18.44 -66.32
CA LEU A 650 -25.60 17.96 -65.17
C LEU A 650 -26.57 19.02 -64.62
N GLY A 651 -26.20 20.31 -64.69
CA GLY A 651 -27.06 21.43 -64.30
C GLY A 651 -28.28 21.61 -65.20
N ASP A 652 -28.13 21.39 -66.51
CA ASP A 652 -29.21 21.49 -67.51
C ASP A 652 -30.17 20.28 -67.46
N ALA A 653 -29.69 19.09 -67.06
CA ALA A 653 -30.49 17.86 -66.98
C ALA A 653 -31.34 17.72 -65.70
N PHE A 654 -30.90 18.30 -64.57
CA PHE A 654 -31.55 18.12 -63.26
C PHE A 654 -32.01 19.41 -62.58
N GLY A 655 -31.73 20.58 -63.17
CA GLY A 655 -32.21 21.89 -62.71
C GLY A 655 -31.61 22.35 -61.38
N GLY A 656 -30.75 23.38 -61.42
CA GLY A 656 -30.42 24.19 -60.23
C GLY A 656 -29.45 23.55 -59.23
N VAL A 657 -28.32 23.00 -59.71
CA VAL A 657 -27.24 22.46 -58.87
C VAL A 657 -25.96 23.24 -59.13
N THR A 658 -25.42 23.92 -58.11
CA THR A 658 -24.16 24.68 -58.21
C THR A 658 -23.04 24.15 -57.30
N ASP A 659 -23.30 23.12 -56.47
CA ASP A 659 -22.27 22.50 -55.62
C ASP A 659 -22.59 21.04 -55.21
N ARG A 660 -21.55 20.34 -54.69
CA ARG A 660 -21.58 18.94 -54.22
C ARG A 660 -22.57 18.68 -53.07
N SER A 661 -22.85 19.69 -52.25
CA SER A 661 -23.72 19.58 -51.07
C SER A 661 -25.19 19.49 -51.44
N SER A 662 -25.54 20.13 -52.56
CA SER A 662 -26.91 20.20 -53.10
C SER A 662 -27.34 18.88 -53.76
N VAL A 663 -26.39 18.14 -54.36
CA VAL A 663 -26.61 16.81 -54.98
C VAL A 663 -27.01 15.77 -53.92
N ARG A 664 -26.28 15.70 -52.81
CA ARG A 664 -26.57 14.76 -51.71
C ARG A 664 -27.94 14.98 -51.08
N ARG A 665 -28.46 16.22 -51.12
CA ARG A 665 -29.76 16.60 -50.55
C ARG A 665 -30.94 16.20 -51.45
N VAL A 666 -30.77 16.24 -52.78
CA VAL A 666 -31.79 15.82 -53.75
C VAL A 666 -31.95 14.30 -53.75
N CYS A 667 -30.85 13.55 -53.71
CA CYS A 667 -30.87 12.08 -53.67
C CYS A 667 -31.49 11.50 -52.38
N ARG A 668 -31.45 12.24 -51.26
CA ARG A 668 -32.03 11.78 -49.98
C ARG A 668 -33.56 11.95 -49.88
N ARG A 669 -34.19 12.70 -50.79
CA ARG A 669 -35.59 13.17 -50.64
C ARG A 669 -36.65 12.47 -51.48
N ARG A 670 -36.31 11.56 -52.39
CA ARG A 670 -37.29 10.81 -53.20
C ARG A 670 -37.13 9.30 -52.99
N ARG A 671 -37.79 8.76 -51.96
CA ARG A 671 -38.08 7.32 -51.83
C ARG A 671 -39.35 7.01 -52.63
N GLU A 672 -39.22 6.72 -53.91
CA GLU A 672 -40.28 6.12 -54.73
C GLU A 672 -39.65 5.11 -55.71
N ASP A 673 -40.40 4.06 -56.05
CA ASP A 673 -39.96 2.83 -56.70
C ASP A 673 -39.11 3.02 -57.97
N VAL A 674 -37.86 2.58 -57.90
CA VAL A 674 -36.85 2.62 -58.98
C VAL A 674 -37.28 1.83 -60.22
N ALA A 675 -38.21 0.88 -60.08
CA ALA A 675 -38.72 0.08 -61.19
C ALA A 675 -39.58 0.88 -62.20
N THR A 676 -40.28 1.92 -61.76
CA THR A 676 -41.17 2.73 -62.63
C THR A 676 -40.40 3.74 -63.47
N VAL A 677 -39.21 4.17 -63.01
CA VAL A 677 -38.36 5.14 -63.72
C VAL A 677 -37.56 4.49 -64.87
N LEU A 678 -37.27 3.19 -64.78
CA LEU A 678 -36.44 2.49 -65.77
C LEU A 678 -37.17 2.14 -67.09
N ALA A 679 -38.50 2.27 -67.16
CA ALA A 679 -39.27 1.95 -68.36
C ALA A 679 -39.17 3.00 -69.50
N ASP A 680 -38.73 4.23 -69.22
CA ASP A 680 -38.71 5.33 -70.21
C ASP A 680 -37.31 5.70 -70.77
N PHE A 681 -36.24 5.04 -70.32
CA PHE A 681 -34.85 5.41 -70.63
C PHE A 681 -34.30 5.14 -72.06
N PRO A 682 -34.90 4.33 -72.96
CA PRO A 682 -34.31 4.13 -74.29
C PRO A 682 -34.48 5.28 -75.30
N SER A 683 -35.37 6.26 -75.06
CA SER A 683 -35.74 7.25 -76.10
C SER A 683 -34.95 8.57 -76.08
N TYR A 684 -34.05 8.77 -75.11
CA TYR A 684 -33.35 10.07 -74.92
C TYR A 684 -31.96 10.12 -75.59
N PHE A 685 -31.36 8.97 -75.90
CA PHE A 685 -29.98 8.90 -76.41
C PHE A 685 -29.85 9.08 -77.93
N GLU A 686 -30.91 8.93 -78.72
CA GLU A 686 -30.82 9.10 -80.18
C GLU A 686 -30.81 10.57 -80.64
N THR A 687 -31.27 11.51 -79.82
CA THR A 687 -31.42 12.91 -80.22
C THR A 687 -30.17 13.78 -79.95
N VAL A 688 -29.36 13.42 -78.95
CA VAL A 688 -28.21 14.24 -78.49
C VAL A 688 -26.93 13.96 -79.29
N ALA A 689 -26.83 12.79 -79.93
CA ALA A 689 -25.67 12.41 -80.74
C ALA A 689 -25.54 13.20 -82.07
N ALA A 690 -26.61 13.89 -82.52
CA ALA A 690 -26.62 14.60 -83.81
C ALA A 690 -26.07 16.05 -83.75
N GLU A 691 -26.01 16.69 -82.58
CA GLU A 691 -25.65 18.13 -82.48
C GLU A 691 -24.18 18.40 -82.08
N LEU A 692 -23.43 17.39 -81.63
CA LEU A 692 -22.06 17.56 -81.11
C LEU A 692 -20.94 17.41 -82.18
N LEU A 693 -21.27 17.08 -83.43
CA LEU A 693 -20.30 16.89 -84.53
C LEU A 693 -19.95 18.17 -85.34
N ALA A 694 -20.45 19.35 -84.98
CA ALA A 694 -20.14 20.61 -85.67
C ALA A 694 -19.31 21.55 -84.78
N GLY A 695 -17.99 21.48 -84.92
CA GLY A 695 -17.03 22.23 -84.10
C GLY A 695 -17.07 23.75 -84.27
N THR A 696 -16.77 24.47 -83.18
CA THR A 696 -16.12 25.80 -83.19
C THR A 696 -15.59 26.15 -81.77
N PRO A 697 -14.44 26.84 -81.62
CA PRO A 697 -13.75 26.98 -80.35
C PRO A 697 -14.20 28.22 -79.55
N LEU A 698 -14.33 28.09 -78.23
CA LEU A 698 -14.62 29.20 -77.31
C LEU A 698 -13.33 29.81 -76.70
N PRO A 699 -13.31 31.15 -76.48
CA PRO A 699 -12.12 31.91 -76.11
C PRO A 699 -11.79 31.89 -74.60
N ARG A 700 -10.50 32.17 -74.33
CA ARG A 700 -9.84 32.37 -73.03
C ARG A 700 -10.46 33.43 -72.12
N ARG A 701 -10.13 33.30 -70.83
CA ARG A 701 -10.13 34.24 -69.68
C ARG A 701 -11.30 34.03 -68.70
N LYS A 702 -11.15 34.15 -67.39
CA LYS A 702 -10.08 34.73 -66.55
C LYS A 702 -10.24 34.18 -65.12
N ASN A 703 -9.10 34.16 -64.42
CA ASN A 703 -8.84 33.81 -63.04
C ASN A 703 -8.85 32.32 -62.73
#